data_AF-A0A970LDX0-F1
#
_entry.id   AF-A0A970LDX0-F1
#
_cell.length_a   1.000
_cell.length_b   1.000
_cell.length_c   1.000
_cell.angle_alpha   90.00
_cell.angle_beta   90.00
_cell.angle_gamma   90.00
#
_symmetry.space_group_name_H-M   'P 1'
#
loop_
_entity.id
_entity.type
_entity.pdbx_description
1 polymer ?
#
loop_
_entity_poly.entity_id
_entity_poly.type
_entity_poly.pdbx_seq_one_letter_code
_entity_poly.pdbx_strand_id
1 'polypeptide(L)'
;LEVQSNGIPDQNRVNAEVIALSRRTGIPLVATNDCHYMKREDAHAHEVLLCVQTGKRMTDDDRMRLPTDAFYVKSPEEMAEAFADLPEALENTVRIAERCQVTMSFGRTLLPRFEPPDGSDNKLYLRTLCEHGLERLLAASPPYPETLYRERLDYELDVIDQMGFTDYFLIVWDFIRFAHEKDIMVGPGRGSGAGSLAAYCLRITNIDPLRYDLVFEQFLNPDRVSMPDFDIDFCYERRQEVIDYVTEKYGADHVAQVITFGTLAARAAVNDVARALNYPYDASRALAKSIPTELDITLTKALDKSQEFRAAYDRDPQAHEIIDIALRLEGLPRHASTHAAAVVIASDPLTRTVPLSRNDEAIVVQYDKNNVELIGLLKIDFLGLRTLTVMRDAAAMVLDNHGITIDYDNLPMDDAAVFRMIGEGRTDAVFQLESPGMTSFMQDLRPNSLEDVIAGISLYRPGPMEQIPRYVAARHDPATIRYDHPLLEPILDVTNGCVVYQEQVMRIVRDLAGFSMGQSDNVRRAMAKKKPDELAKSRSLFLYGGKDEKGNPVAGAIARGVQEPVAVKIFNDVMAFAGYAFNKSHAAAYAVVAYITGWLKIHYPVEFMAAMLNSFIGGGSKQAAHYVRAARRMGIEVLPPDVNLSGGKFQTEGGKIRFSLAAVKNVGAGVVTELIADRTANGEYATYGTFLRRMSGTGMNRKAVESLVKAGACDGFGIERARMVAVIDLCFAQETNLRKTQIEGQMTLFESCDTQEARDFADMEPQYPDIREFGSEMRLTMEKEMLGFYLSGHPLDRFADVIRRYVTIDRSALSAHPAEENEDVQPEEVFVASRPGLNEGAREVMAGLVLARKNKTTRKNDLMCFLTLEDLSGEYEAIVFPRVLREYSAILQPDAAVLLEGTVGFRAASGGREESEGQLTVDRVRLLDGMEAAVAAAVRNGSPAGRYVAAPDPEPPLEEDSDMESITPAPQDPPSTEPSESALCVRYFGRRDDAGFYRLLGMLRFFHGDCRTEVYLDQTGERIRLPQEYWIERTDPVLRLIAERMGIDNIALV
;
A
#
# COMPACT_ATOMS: atom_id res chain seq x y z
N LEU A 1 14.43 32.87 44.75
CA LEU A 1 13.22 33.62 44.37
C LEU A 1 13.42 34.12 42.95
N GLU A 2 12.54 33.76 42.02
CA GLU A 2 12.68 34.10 40.59
C GLU A 2 12.13 35.49 40.29
N VAL A 3 12.86 36.27 39.47
CA VAL A 3 12.42 37.55 38.93
C VAL A 3 12.62 37.56 37.42
N GLN A 4 11.63 38.07 36.69
CA GLN A 4 11.58 38.05 35.22
C GLN A 4 11.32 39.44 34.66
N SER A 5 11.98 39.80 33.56
CA SER A 5 11.78 41.11 32.90
C SER A 5 11.17 40.93 31.50
N ASN A 6 9.91 40.53 31.46
CA ASN A 6 9.16 40.23 30.23
C ASN A 6 8.29 41.42 29.74
N GLY A 7 8.40 42.59 30.38
CA GLY A 7 7.66 43.80 30.01
C GLY A 7 6.19 43.82 30.43
N ILE A 8 5.71 42.81 31.16
CA ILE A 8 4.33 42.76 31.66
C ILE A 8 4.20 43.66 32.91
N PRO A 9 3.25 44.62 32.95
CA PRO A 9 3.09 45.51 34.11
C PRO A 9 2.82 44.78 35.43
N ASP A 10 2.04 43.71 35.40
CA ASP A 10 1.77 42.89 36.58
C ASP A 10 3.01 42.12 37.04
N GLN A 11 3.87 41.67 36.12
CA GLN A 11 5.15 41.05 36.47
C GLN A 11 6.05 42.03 37.22
N ASN A 12 6.08 43.31 36.84
CA ASN A 12 6.86 44.34 37.56
C ASN A 12 6.37 44.52 39.00
N ARG A 13 5.06 44.47 39.23
CA ARG A 13 4.46 44.52 40.57
C ARG A 13 4.83 43.29 41.38
N VAL A 14 4.76 42.10 40.78
CA VAL A 14 5.17 40.83 41.40
C VAL A 14 6.66 40.86 41.74
N ASN A 15 7.53 41.30 40.83
CA ASN A 15 8.96 41.42 41.06
C ASN A 15 9.27 42.31 42.27
N ALA A 16 8.60 43.46 42.42
CA ALA A 16 8.79 44.35 43.57
C ALA A 16 8.48 43.65 44.90
N GLU A 17 7.39 42.89 44.97
CA GLU A 17 7.02 42.10 46.15
C GLU A 17 7.99 40.94 46.39
N VAL A 18 8.45 40.27 45.33
CA VAL A 18 9.44 39.19 45.41
C VAL A 18 10.79 39.71 45.93
N ILE A 19 11.21 40.90 45.51
CA ILE A 19 12.42 41.57 46.01
C ILE A 19 12.25 41.91 47.49
N ALA A 20 11.10 42.47 47.89
CA ALA A 20 10.80 42.74 49.30
C ALA A 20 10.81 41.45 50.14
N LEU A 21 10.26 40.35 49.60
CA LEU A 21 10.26 39.05 50.24
C LEU A 21 11.67 38.47 50.38
N SER A 22 12.51 38.61 49.36
CA SER A 22 13.94 38.24 49.41
C SER A 22 14.65 38.97 50.55
N ARG A 23 14.47 40.29 50.65
CA ARG A 23 15.06 41.11 51.74
C ARG A 23 14.58 40.70 53.13
N ARG A 24 13.29 40.32 53.27
CA ARG A 24 12.70 39.89 54.54
C ARG A 24 13.14 38.49 54.98
N THR A 25 13.32 37.57 54.03
CA THR A 25 13.57 36.14 54.30
C THR A 25 15.04 35.77 54.19
N GLY A 26 15.85 36.58 53.53
CA GLY A 26 17.24 36.29 53.19
C GLY A 26 17.41 35.31 52.03
N ILE A 27 16.34 34.94 51.31
CA ILE A 27 16.41 34.01 50.17
C ILE A 27 16.92 34.75 48.92
N PRO A 28 18.02 34.33 48.26
CA PRO A 28 18.56 35.02 47.10
C PRO A 28 17.62 35.11 45.89
N LEU A 29 17.76 36.19 45.11
CA LEU A 29 17.07 36.40 43.84
C LEU A 29 17.81 35.70 42.69
N VAL A 30 17.08 35.23 41.68
CA VAL A 30 17.63 34.70 40.42
C VAL A 30 16.87 35.30 39.24
N ALA A 31 17.60 35.75 38.22
CA ALA A 31 17.02 36.38 37.04
C ALA A 31 16.85 35.39 35.87
N THR A 32 15.66 35.40 35.26
CA THR A 32 15.28 34.57 34.10
C THR A 32 14.41 35.38 33.13
N ASN A 33 14.05 34.82 31.96
CA ASN A 33 13.22 35.50 30.95
C ASN A 33 12.08 34.64 30.37
N ASP A 34 11.87 33.43 30.89
CA ASP A 34 10.81 32.50 30.44
C ASP A 34 10.72 32.35 28.91
N CYS A 35 11.83 31.96 28.29
CA CYS A 35 11.96 32.00 26.84
C CYS A 35 11.14 30.87 26.16
N HIS A 36 10.34 31.23 25.16
CA HIS A 36 9.53 30.31 24.34
C HIS A 36 10.03 30.18 22.89
N TYR A 37 10.84 31.12 22.41
CA TYR A 37 11.38 31.14 21.05
C TYR A 37 12.80 31.73 21.02
N MET A 38 13.52 31.56 19.91
CA MET A 38 14.95 31.89 19.86
C MET A 38 15.21 33.39 19.66
N LYS A 39 14.50 34.03 18.73
CA LYS A 39 14.69 35.44 18.40
C LYS A 39 13.40 36.23 18.53
N ARG A 40 13.50 37.54 18.75
CA ARG A 40 12.34 38.42 18.89
C ARG A 40 11.40 38.37 17.68
N GLU A 41 11.94 38.21 16.48
CA GLU A 41 11.15 38.16 15.24
C GLU A 41 10.28 36.89 15.12
N ASP A 42 10.55 35.85 15.92
CA ASP A 42 9.80 34.60 15.90
C ASP A 42 8.49 34.66 16.71
N ALA A 43 8.20 35.80 17.39
CA ALA A 43 7.00 35.98 18.20
C ALA A 43 5.70 35.73 17.42
N HIS A 44 5.62 36.22 16.18
CA HIS A 44 4.46 35.99 15.30
C HIS A 44 4.30 34.52 14.92
N ALA A 45 5.41 33.84 14.58
CA ALA A 45 5.38 32.41 14.26
C ALA A 45 4.97 31.57 15.48
N HIS A 46 5.40 31.95 16.68
CA HIS A 46 4.99 31.33 17.93
C HIS A 46 3.50 31.54 18.23
N GLU A 47 2.94 32.73 17.99
CA GLU A 47 1.51 32.98 18.15
C GLU A 47 0.67 32.13 17.19
N VAL A 48 1.11 31.99 15.93
CA VAL A 48 0.48 31.08 14.97
C VAL A 48 0.56 29.63 15.45
N LEU A 49 1.70 29.20 16.01
CA LEU A 49 1.85 27.86 16.60
C LEU A 49 0.83 27.61 17.73
N LEU A 50 0.59 28.60 18.61
CA LEU A 50 -0.44 28.50 19.66
C LEU A 50 -1.85 28.34 19.06
N CYS A 51 -2.15 29.07 17.98
CA CYS A 51 -3.42 28.92 17.26
C CYS A 51 -3.58 27.52 16.65
N VAL A 52 -2.50 26.97 16.08
CA VAL A 52 -2.48 25.59 15.54
C VAL A 52 -2.76 24.57 16.65
N GLN A 53 -2.16 24.73 17.83
CA GLN A 53 -2.35 23.82 18.96
C GLN A 53 -3.76 23.91 19.57
N THR A 54 -4.29 25.13 19.70
CA THR A 54 -5.62 25.39 20.29
C THR A 54 -6.78 25.19 19.31
N GLY A 55 -6.48 24.98 18.02
CA GLY A 55 -7.49 24.85 16.96
C GLY A 55 -8.23 26.16 16.67
N LYS A 56 -7.68 27.29 17.09
CA LYS A 56 -8.22 28.66 16.89
C LYS A 56 -7.59 29.31 15.67
N ARG A 57 -8.18 30.43 15.24
CA ARG A 57 -7.66 31.26 14.15
C ARG A 57 -7.01 32.51 14.72
N MET A 58 -6.06 33.09 13.99
CA MET A 58 -5.45 34.39 14.32
C MET A 58 -6.46 35.53 14.36
N THR A 59 -7.61 35.36 13.67
CA THR A 59 -8.74 36.28 13.70
C THR A 59 -9.63 36.14 14.94
N ASP A 60 -9.45 35.10 15.75
CA ASP A 60 -10.26 34.90 16.95
C ASP A 60 -9.76 35.80 18.09
N ASP A 61 -10.67 36.56 18.69
CA ASP A 61 -10.35 37.50 19.78
C ASP A 61 -9.98 36.78 21.10
N ASP A 62 -10.52 35.58 21.31
CA ASP A 62 -10.31 34.74 22.50
C ASP A 62 -9.16 33.74 22.34
N ARG A 63 -8.30 33.91 21.33
CA ARG A 63 -7.15 33.03 21.09
C ARG A 63 -6.10 33.16 22.20
N MET A 64 -5.36 32.07 22.41
CA MET A 64 -4.20 32.08 23.30
C MET A 64 -3.06 32.88 22.67
N ARG A 65 -2.60 33.94 23.36
CA ARG A 65 -1.44 34.75 22.96
C ARG A 65 -0.61 35.13 24.17
N LEU A 66 0.69 35.32 23.96
CA LEU A 66 1.55 35.91 24.98
C LEU A 66 1.34 37.45 25.01
N PRO A 67 1.39 38.11 26.18
CA PRO A 67 1.07 39.54 26.29
C PRO A 67 2.10 40.48 25.64
N THR A 68 3.33 40.00 25.43
CA THR A 68 4.45 40.77 24.86
C THR A 68 5.30 39.87 23.97
N ASP A 69 6.17 40.48 23.15
CA ASP A 69 7.10 39.76 22.28
C ASP A 69 8.45 39.47 22.97
N ALA A 70 8.54 39.63 24.30
CA ALA A 70 9.79 39.60 25.04
C ALA A 70 10.28 38.20 25.46
N PHE A 71 9.55 37.14 25.09
CA PHE A 71 9.81 35.74 25.49
C PHE A 71 10.83 35.04 24.58
N TYR A 72 11.86 35.75 24.12
CA TYR A 72 12.97 35.18 23.37
C TYR A 72 14.22 35.01 24.23
N VAL A 73 15.21 34.26 23.72
CA VAL A 73 16.52 34.14 24.36
C VAL A 73 17.29 35.45 24.21
N LYS A 74 17.17 36.32 25.23
CA LYS A 74 17.87 37.61 25.30
C LYS A 74 19.38 37.45 25.45
N SER A 75 20.12 38.43 24.92
CA SER A 75 21.57 38.51 25.12
C SER A 75 21.92 38.87 26.57
N PRO A 76 23.15 38.59 27.02
CA PRO A 76 23.62 39.03 28.34
C PRO A 76 23.49 40.53 28.56
N GLU A 77 23.70 41.35 27.52
CA GLU A 77 23.58 42.81 27.56
C GLU A 77 22.13 43.24 27.77
N GLU A 78 21.18 42.66 27.03
CA GLU A 78 19.74 42.92 27.19
C GLU A 78 19.27 42.53 28.60
N MET A 79 19.77 41.42 29.14
CA MET A 79 19.47 40.99 30.51
C MET A 79 20.11 41.90 31.57
N ALA A 80 21.34 42.37 31.33
CA ALA A 80 22.03 43.31 32.22
C ALA A 80 21.33 44.66 32.28
N GLU A 81 20.85 45.17 31.13
CA GLU A 81 20.04 46.38 31.07
C GLU A 81 18.70 46.19 31.79
N ALA A 82 18.03 45.06 31.54
CA ALA A 82 16.73 44.75 32.14
C ALA A 82 16.78 44.56 33.67
N PHE A 83 17.93 44.17 34.22
CA PHE A 83 18.17 43.96 35.65
C PHE A 83 19.30 44.85 36.20
N ALA A 84 19.48 46.06 35.65
CA ALA A 84 20.55 46.98 36.05
C ALA A 84 20.52 47.32 37.56
N ASP A 85 19.32 47.34 38.15
CA ASP A 85 19.12 47.60 39.59
C ASP A 85 19.36 46.36 40.48
N LEU A 86 19.56 45.18 39.88
CA LEU A 86 19.69 43.88 40.57
C LEU A 86 20.79 43.00 39.94
N PRO A 87 22.05 43.47 39.87
CA PRO A 87 23.15 42.70 39.28
C PRO A 87 23.38 41.36 39.99
N GLU A 88 23.12 41.32 41.30
CA GLU A 88 23.18 40.12 42.14
C GLU A 88 22.27 38.98 41.65
N ALA A 89 21.13 39.27 41.02
CA ALA A 89 20.20 38.26 40.52
C ALA A 89 20.78 37.54 39.29
N LEU A 90 21.53 38.26 38.45
CA LEU A 90 22.25 37.70 37.29
C LEU A 90 23.44 36.85 37.73
N GLU A 91 24.23 37.34 38.71
CA GLU A 91 25.32 36.56 39.30
C GLU A 91 24.83 35.23 39.88
N ASN A 92 23.67 35.25 40.53
CA ASN A 92 23.09 34.03 41.10
C ASN A 92 22.66 33.03 40.03
N THR A 93 22.20 33.47 38.86
CA THR A 93 21.91 32.58 37.71
C THR A 93 23.16 31.79 37.31
N VAL A 94 24.31 32.44 37.22
CA VAL A 94 25.60 31.79 36.92
C VAL A 94 26.01 30.84 38.05
N ARG A 95 25.93 31.29 39.32
CA ARG A 95 26.26 30.44 40.48
C ARG A 95 25.38 29.19 40.58
N ILE A 96 24.11 29.28 40.19
CA ILE A 96 23.21 28.12 40.16
C ILE A 96 23.65 27.17 39.04
N ALA A 97 23.89 27.70 37.83
CA ALA A 97 24.35 26.90 36.70
C ALA A 97 25.65 26.13 37.01
N GLU A 98 26.62 26.78 37.67
CA GLU A 98 27.88 26.15 38.09
C GLU A 98 27.71 25.03 39.13
N ARG A 99 26.65 25.07 39.94
CA ARG A 99 26.33 24.06 40.95
C ARG A 99 25.53 22.87 40.38
N CYS A 100 24.85 23.04 39.24
CA CYS A 100 24.04 22.01 38.61
C CYS A 100 24.91 21.04 37.80
N GLN A 101 25.50 20.05 38.47
CA GLN A 101 26.37 19.04 37.87
C GLN A 101 25.64 17.69 37.70
N VAL A 102 24.93 17.53 36.57
CA VAL A 102 24.25 16.27 36.23
C VAL A 102 25.11 15.48 35.25
N THR A 103 25.49 14.25 35.62
CA THR A 103 26.24 13.35 34.73
C THR A 103 25.33 12.23 34.25
N MET A 104 25.03 12.23 32.95
CA MET A 104 24.35 11.12 32.29
C MET A 104 25.42 10.18 31.70
N SER A 105 25.32 8.89 32.02
CA SER A 105 26.23 7.87 31.47
C SER A 105 25.61 7.27 30.22
N PHE A 106 26.27 7.43 29.07
CA PHE A 106 25.85 6.84 27.79
C PHE A 106 26.73 5.65 27.43
N GLY A 107 26.21 4.74 26.60
CA GLY A 107 26.96 3.57 26.09
C GLY A 107 27.15 2.44 27.10
N ARG A 108 26.36 2.41 28.18
CA ARG A 108 26.20 1.24 29.05
C ARG A 108 25.05 0.39 28.53
N THR A 109 25.01 -0.88 28.90
CA THR A 109 23.89 -1.78 28.59
C THR A 109 23.18 -2.13 29.89
N LEU A 110 21.92 -1.76 30.01
CA LEU A 110 21.07 -2.03 31.17
C LEU A 110 20.13 -3.19 30.82
N LEU A 111 20.71 -4.40 30.71
CA LEU A 111 19.94 -5.60 30.41
C LEU A 111 19.19 -6.09 31.67
N PRO A 112 17.90 -6.46 31.55
CA PRO A 112 17.22 -7.20 32.59
C PRO A 112 17.88 -8.57 32.76
N ARG A 113 17.88 -9.07 33.98
CA ARG A 113 18.34 -10.44 34.27
C ARG A 113 17.19 -11.41 34.06
N PHE A 114 17.46 -12.54 33.43
CA PHE A 114 16.52 -13.64 33.37
C PHE A 114 16.71 -14.56 34.59
N GLU A 115 15.63 -14.99 35.21
CA GLU A 115 15.65 -15.99 36.28
C GLU A 115 15.05 -17.29 35.77
N PRO A 116 15.85 -18.36 35.59
CA PRO A 116 15.36 -19.66 35.15
C PRO A 116 14.39 -20.26 36.19
N PRO A 117 13.32 -20.94 35.76
CA PRO A 117 12.37 -21.56 36.68
C PRO A 117 13.01 -22.58 37.64
N ASP A 118 14.09 -23.23 37.22
CA ASP A 118 14.86 -24.21 37.99
C ASP A 118 15.99 -23.58 38.82
N GLY A 119 16.20 -22.26 38.73
CA GLY A 119 17.29 -21.54 39.38
C GLY A 119 18.69 -21.88 38.86
N SER A 120 18.78 -22.49 37.67
CA SER A 120 20.05 -22.85 37.04
C SER A 120 20.85 -21.61 36.56
N ASP A 121 22.10 -21.84 36.17
CA ASP A 121 22.93 -20.80 35.55
C ASP A 121 22.45 -20.50 34.12
N ASN A 122 22.30 -19.21 33.79
CA ASN A 122 21.70 -18.78 32.52
C ASN A 122 22.46 -19.29 31.29
N LYS A 123 23.80 -19.41 31.36
CA LYS A 123 24.59 -19.94 30.25
C LYS A 123 24.30 -21.42 30.03
N LEU A 124 24.27 -22.20 31.11
CA LEU A 124 23.94 -23.62 31.03
C LEU A 124 22.50 -23.82 30.54
N TYR A 125 21.57 -23.04 31.08
CA TYR A 125 20.16 -23.10 30.73
C TYR A 125 19.93 -22.81 29.24
N LEU A 126 20.52 -21.72 28.71
CA LEU A 126 20.46 -21.39 27.29
C LEU A 126 21.02 -22.53 26.42
N ARG A 127 22.18 -23.08 26.79
CA ARG A 127 22.81 -24.19 26.07
C ARG A 127 21.91 -25.43 26.04
N THR A 128 21.31 -25.80 27.17
CA THR A 128 20.37 -26.94 27.24
C THR A 128 19.15 -26.73 26.36
N LEU A 129 18.56 -25.53 26.35
CA LEU A 129 17.42 -25.22 25.48
C LEU A 129 17.79 -25.31 23.99
N CYS A 130 18.95 -24.79 23.61
CA CYS A 130 19.43 -24.88 22.24
C CYS A 130 19.74 -26.32 21.81
N GLU A 131 20.31 -27.15 22.69
CA GLU A 131 20.55 -28.57 22.39
C GLU A 131 19.23 -29.34 22.16
N HIS A 132 18.21 -29.14 23.00
CA HIS A 132 16.89 -29.72 22.74
C HIS A 132 16.27 -29.22 21.42
N GLY A 133 16.51 -27.95 21.08
CA GLY A 133 16.12 -27.39 19.79
C GLY A 133 16.83 -28.04 18.61
N LEU A 134 18.12 -28.30 18.75
CA LEU A 134 18.95 -28.98 17.76
C LEU A 134 18.53 -30.45 17.59
N GLU A 135 18.25 -31.17 18.68
CA GLU A 135 17.73 -32.55 18.62
C GLU A 135 16.42 -32.64 17.82
N ARG A 136 15.50 -31.68 18.05
CA ARG A 136 14.26 -31.57 17.28
C ARG A 136 14.54 -31.32 15.79
N LEU A 137 15.49 -30.45 15.47
CA LEU A 137 15.90 -30.18 14.08
C LEU A 137 16.49 -31.42 13.43
N LEU A 138 17.41 -32.12 14.11
CA LEU A 138 18.05 -33.34 13.61
C LEU A 138 17.04 -34.47 13.37
N ALA A 139 16.02 -34.58 14.23
CA ALA A 139 14.92 -35.53 14.05
C ALA A 139 14.12 -35.26 12.76
N ALA A 140 14.04 -34.02 12.32
CA ALA A 140 13.40 -33.62 11.05
C ALA A 140 14.27 -33.90 9.81
N SER A 141 15.45 -34.53 9.96
CA SER A 141 16.39 -34.88 8.89
C SER A 141 16.81 -33.67 8.04
N PRO A 142 17.58 -32.73 8.62
CA PRO A 142 17.98 -31.51 7.94
C PRO A 142 18.96 -31.81 6.80
N PRO A 143 19.12 -30.87 5.84
CA PRO A 143 19.90 -31.13 4.62
C PRO A 143 21.42 -31.26 4.84
N TYR A 144 21.97 -30.81 5.97
CA TYR A 144 23.40 -30.86 6.27
C TYR A 144 23.74 -31.85 7.39
N PRO A 145 25.00 -32.34 7.45
CA PRO A 145 25.46 -33.21 8.53
C PRO A 145 25.34 -32.56 9.92
N GLU A 146 25.00 -33.38 10.91
CA GLU A 146 24.89 -32.98 12.32
C GLU A 146 26.12 -32.22 12.84
N THR A 147 27.32 -32.62 12.40
CA THR A 147 28.59 -31.99 12.82
C THR A 147 28.61 -30.51 12.50
N LEU A 148 28.09 -30.09 11.34
CA LEU A 148 28.08 -28.69 10.94
C LEU A 148 27.14 -27.85 11.80
N TYR A 149 25.96 -28.39 12.14
CA TYR A 149 25.02 -27.71 13.03
C TYR A 149 25.60 -27.57 14.45
N ARG A 150 26.22 -28.63 14.99
CA ARG A 150 26.85 -28.58 16.31
C ARG A 150 27.99 -27.57 16.39
N GLU A 151 28.91 -27.60 15.42
CA GLU A 151 30.02 -26.64 15.35
C GLU A 151 29.53 -25.19 15.27
N ARG A 152 28.50 -24.93 14.45
CA ARG A 152 27.89 -23.60 14.33
C ARG A 152 27.22 -23.18 15.64
N LEU A 153 26.46 -24.08 16.27
CA LEU A 153 25.75 -23.77 17.51
C LEU A 153 26.73 -23.47 18.66
N ASP A 154 27.78 -24.27 18.81
CA ASP A 154 28.82 -24.06 19.82
C ASP A 154 29.51 -22.70 19.64
N TYR A 155 29.87 -22.36 18.40
CA TYR A 155 30.45 -21.06 18.07
C TYR A 155 29.50 -19.90 18.44
N GLU A 156 28.23 -19.98 18.05
CA GLU A 156 27.25 -18.93 18.36
C GLU A 156 27.04 -18.76 19.86
N LEU A 157 26.86 -19.86 20.60
CA LEU A 157 26.68 -19.85 22.05
C LEU A 157 27.88 -19.23 22.78
N ASP A 158 29.10 -19.53 22.33
CA ASP A 158 30.31 -18.94 22.90
C ASP A 158 30.41 -17.44 22.62
N VAL A 159 30.04 -16.98 21.42
CA VAL A 159 30.02 -15.53 21.11
C VAL A 159 28.93 -14.80 21.91
N ILE A 160 27.73 -15.38 22.01
CA ILE A 160 26.61 -14.81 22.80
C ILE A 160 27.01 -14.61 24.26
N ASP A 161 27.68 -15.62 24.85
CA ASP A 161 28.15 -15.57 26.23
C ASP A 161 29.28 -14.55 26.41
N GLN A 162 30.29 -14.56 25.54
CA GLN A 162 31.42 -13.61 25.59
C GLN A 162 30.97 -12.14 25.49
N MET A 163 29.90 -11.88 24.75
CA MET A 163 29.34 -10.53 24.58
C MET A 163 28.33 -10.15 25.67
N GLY A 164 27.93 -11.08 26.55
CA GLY A 164 27.01 -10.82 27.65
C GLY A 164 25.54 -10.71 27.24
N PHE A 165 25.12 -11.42 26.19
CA PHE A 165 23.73 -11.40 25.68
C PHE A 165 22.92 -12.66 26.02
N THR A 166 23.43 -13.52 26.90
CA THR A 166 22.74 -14.74 27.37
C THR A 166 21.35 -14.44 27.93
N ASP A 167 21.24 -13.47 28.85
CA ASP A 167 19.95 -13.06 29.43
C ASP A 167 18.98 -12.56 28.37
N TYR A 168 19.48 -11.79 27.40
CA TYR A 168 18.67 -11.24 26.32
C TYR A 168 18.02 -12.35 25.47
N PHE A 169 18.80 -13.36 25.08
CA PHE A 169 18.28 -14.52 24.35
C PHE A 169 17.21 -15.28 25.16
N LEU A 170 17.41 -15.43 26.47
CA LEU A 170 16.44 -16.10 27.34
C LEU A 170 15.15 -15.30 27.51
N ILE A 171 15.24 -13.97 27.66
CA ILE A 171 14.08 -13.08 27.69
C ILE A 171 13.28 -13.21 26.39
N VAL A 172 13.96 -13.18 25.25
CA VAL A 172 13.31 -13.28 23.93
C VAL A 172 12.67 -14.65 23.71
N TRP A 173 13.39 -15.71 24.03
CA TRP A 173 12.86 -17.07 24.01
C TRP A 173 11.62 -17.22 24.89
N ASP A 174 11.61 -16.61 26.07
CA ASP A 174 10.55 -16.79 27.06
C ASP A 174 9.17 -16.29 26.59
N PHE A 175 9.09 -15.07 26.09
CA PHE A 175 7.80 -14.55 25.61
C PHE A 175 7.40 -15.14 24.26
N ILE A 176 8.35 -15.60 23.44
CA ILE A 176 8.04 -16.33 22.20
C ILE A 176 7.49 -17.73 22.53
N ARG A 177 8.08 -18.42 23.51
CA ARG A 177 7.57 -19.70 24.00
C ARG A 177 6.16 -19.55 24.58
N PHE A 178 5.90 -18.48 25.35
CA PHE A 178 4.53 -18.15 25.78
C PHE A 178 3.59 -17.95 24.59
N ALA A 179 4.01 -17.23 23.55
CA ALA A 179 3.20 -17.03 22.35
C ALA A 179 2.86 -18.37 21.68
N HIS A 180 3.84 -19.26 21.50
CA HIS A 180 3.61 -20.62 20.97
C HIS A 180 2.67 -21.45 21.85
N GLU A 181 2.84 -21.43 23.18
CA GLU A 181 1.99 -22.17 24.13
C GLU A 181 0.53 -21.66 24.16
N LYS A 182 0.31 -20.38 23.86
CA LYS A 182 -1.00 -19.73 23.77
C LYS A 182 -1.58 -19.69 22.36
N ASP A 183 -0.94 -20.38 21.41
CA ASP A 183 -1.34 -20.42 20.00
C ASP A 183 -1.44 -19.02 19.37
N ILE A 184 -0.51 -18.13 19.76
CA ILE A 184 -0.33 -16.79 19.19
C ILE A 184 0.68 -16.92 18.07
N MET A 185 0.23 -16.67 16.84
CA MET A 185 1.10 -16.78 15.67
C MET A 185 2.27 -15.80 15.72
N VAL A 186 3.48 -16.33 15.54
CA VAL A 186 4.76 -15.59 15.47
C VAL A 186 5.33 -15.73 14.06
N GLY A 187 5.88 -14.65 13.52
CA GLY A 187 6.53 -14.65 12.21
C GLY A 187 7.82 -15.47 12.21
N PRO A 188 8.32 -15.86 11.02
CA PRO A 188 9.54 -16.66 10.88
C PRO A 188 10.84 -15.93 11.27
N GLY A 189 10.75 -14.67 11.68
CA GLY A 189 11.86 -13.80 12.05
C GLY A 189 11.94 -12.57 11.15
N ARG A 190 12.67 -11.55 11.60
CA ARG A 190 12.89 -10.32 10.86
C ARG A 190 14.27 -9.77 11.12
N GLY A 191 14.84 -9.14 10.10
CA GLY A 191 16.15 -8.50 10.21
C GLY A 191 17.26 -9.55 10.19
N SER A 192 18.39 -9.24 10.83
CA SER A 192 19.53 -10.16 10.88
C SER A 192 19.35 -11.32 11.86
N GLY A 193 18.38 -11.27 12.77
CA GLY A 193 18.15 -12.33 13.77
C GLY A 193 17.92 -13.72 13.17
N ALA A 194 17.38 -13.79 11.95
CA ALA A 194 17.22 -15.03 11.19
C ALA A 194 18.55 -15.72 10.80
N GLY A 195 19.69 -15.03 10.90
CA GLY A 195 21.03 -15.60 10.66
C GLY A 195 21.61 -16.41 11.82
N SER A 196 20.94 -16.47 12.99
CA SER A 196 21.40 -17.23 14.16
C SER A 196 20.76 -18.61 14.22
N LEU A 197 21.61 -19.65 14.29
CA LEU A 197 21.18 -21.02 14.54
C LEU A 197 20.67 -21.19 15.98
N ALA A 198 21.24 -20.48 16.96
CA ALA A 198 20.72 -20.47 18.33
C ALA A 198 19.28 -19.93 18.38
N ALA A 199 19.00 -18.83 17.67
CA ALA A 199 17.65 -18.28 17.56
C ALA A 199 16.67 -19.28 16.92
N TYR A 200 17.09 -19.99 15.88
CA TYR A 200 16.28 -21.02 15.23
C TYR A 200 16.01 -22.22 16.15
N CYS A 201 17.01 -22.71 16.89
CA CYS A 201 16.84 -23.81 17.85
C CYS A 201 15.83 -23.47 18.96
N LEU A 202 15.83 -22.21 19.40
CA LEU A 202 14.91 -21.67 20.39
C LEU A 202 13.51 -21.35 19.83
N ARG A 203 13.28 -21.52 18.52
CA ARG A 203 12.05 -21.11 17.80
C ARG A 203 11.76 -19.61 17.91
N ILE A 204 12.81 -18.80 18.11
CA ILE A 204 12.77 -17.34 17.98
C ILE A 204 12.59 -16.98 16.50
N THR A 205 13.31 -17.69 15.64
CA THR A 205 13.15 -17.65 14.18
C THR A 205 12.67 -19.02 13.68
N ASN A 206 12.13 -19.06 12.47
CA ASN A 206 11.58 -20.27 11.85
C ASN A 206 12.16 -20.54 10.45
N ILE A 207 13.40 -20.14 10.24
CA ILE A 207 14.14 -20.39 9.00
C ILE A 207 15.51 -20.96 9.32
N ASP A 208 15.88 -22.04 8.63
CA ASP A 208 17.18 -22.68 8.82
C ASP A 208 18.29 -21.80 8.21
N PRO A 209 19.19 -21.22 9.05
CA PRO A 209 20.23 -20.33 8.56
C PRO A 209 21.29 -21.06 7.73
N LEU A 210 21.53 -22.36 7.96
CA LEU A 210 22.52 -23.10 7.18
C LEU A 210 21.99 -23.44 5.78
N ARG A 211 20.70 -23.76 5.66
CA ARG A 211 20.04 -24.00 4.35
C ARG A 211 20.10 -22.83 3.40
N TYR A 212 19.89 -21.62 3.91
CA TYR A 212 19.87 -20.41 3.08
C TYR A 212 21.17 -19.59 3.16
N ASP A 213 22.24 -20.16 3.73
CA ASP A 213 23.56 -19.51 3.87
C ASP A 213 23.45 -18.12 4.52
N LEU A 214 22.74 -18.06 5.64
CA LEU A 214 22.52 -16.85 6.44
C LEU A 214 23.66 -16.68 7.47
N VAL A 215 24.13 -15.44 7.58
CA VAL A 215 25.38 -15.10 8.28
C VAL A 215 25.10 -14.60 9.70
N PHE A 216 25.63 -15.29 10.71
CA PHE A 216 25.48 -14.92 12.12
C PHE A 216 26.15 -13.60 12.47
N GLU A 217 27.33 -13.32 11.90
CA GLU A 217 28.10 -12.11 12.23
C GLU A 217 27.43 -10.81 11.79
N GLN A 218 26.44 -10.91 10.88
CA GLN A 218 25.60 -9.77 10.51
C GLN A 218 24.56 -9.45 11.61
N PHE A 219 24.18 -10.44 12.41
CA PHE A 219 23.37 -10.26 13.61
C PHE A 219 24.23 -9.83 14.79
N LEU A 220 25.24 -10.64 15.12
CA LEU A 220 26.09 -10.43 16.28
C LEU A 220 27.57 -10.51 15.88
N ASN A 221 28.22 -9.35 15.85
CA ASN A 221 29.60 -9.23 15.40
C ASN A 221 30.58 -9.32 16.59
N PRO A 222 31.44 -10.36 16.69
CA PRO A 222 32.38 -10.49 17.80
C PRO A 222 33.42 -9.36 17.84
N ASP A 223 33.74 -8.76 16.69
CA ASP A 223 34.66 -7.64 16.59
C ASP A 223 34.02 -6.32 17.05
N ARG A 224 32.72 -6.29 17.39
CA ARG A 224 32.05 -5.08 17.88
C ARG A 224 30.89 -5.42 18.82
N VAL A 225 31.06 -5.09 20.10
CA VAL A 225 29.98 -5.14 21.08
C VAL A 225 28.93 -4.08 20.73
N SER A 226 27.83 -4.51 20.13
CA SER A 226 26.60 -3.73 19.96
C SER A 226 25.41 -4.59 20.36
N MET A 227 24.38 -3.92 20.90
CA MET A 227 23.16 -4.59 21.31
C MET A 227 22.50 -5.28 20.09
N PRO A 228 22.20 -6.58 20.17
CA PRO A 228 21.37 -7.27 19.18
C PRO A 228 19.93 -6.76 19.25
N ASP A 229 19.26 -6.72 18.11
CA ASP A 229 17.86 -6.25 17.99
C ASP A 229 17.04 -7.33 17.26
N PHE A 230 16.25 -8.09 18.02
CA PHE A 230 15.22 -8.98 17.48
C PHE A 230 13.95 -8.18 17.25
N ASP A 231 13.67 -7.86 15.98
CA ASP A 231 12.35 -7.44 15.55
C ASP A 231 11.46 -8.69 15.44
N ILE A 232 10.32 -8.73 16.13
CA ILE A 232 9.46 -9.92 16.15
C ILE A 232 8.05 -9.56 15.70
N ASP A 233 7.59 -10.28 14.68
CA ASP A 233 6.24 -10.13 14.15
C ASP A 233 5.27 -11.06 14.88
N PHE A 234 4.18 -10.51 15.41
CA PHE A 234 3.06 -11.23 16.01
C PHE A 234 1.79 -10.97 15.19
N CYS A 235 0.79 -11.84 15.30
CA CYS A 235 -0.55 -11.50 14.82
C CYS A 235 -1.07 -10.25 15.55
N TYR A 236 -1.55 -9.25 14.80
CA TYR A 236 -1.82 -7.92 15.36
C TYR A 236 -2.97 -7.93 16.39
N GLU A 237 -3.90 -8.87 16.30
CA GLU A 237 -5.06 -8.98 17.20
C GLU A 237 -4.67 -9.46 18.60
N ARG A 238 -3.69 -10.36 18.72
CA ARG A 238 -3.31 -11.00 20.00
C ARG A 238 -1.95 -10.58 20.53
N ARG A 239 -1.29 -9.63 19.86
CA ARG A 239 -0.01 -9.08 20.31
C ARG A 239 -0.06 -8.51 21.74
N GLN A 240 -1.18 -7.89 22.12
CA GLN A 240 -1.33 -7.30 23.46
C GLN A 240 -1.18 -8.36 24.56
N GLU A 241 -1.65 -9.59 24.34
CA GLU A 241 -1.51 -10.69 25.32
C GLU A 241 -0.04 -11.00 25.64
N VAL A 242 0.87 -10.86 24.66
CA VAL A 242 2.32 -11.06 24.86
C VAL A 242 2.92 -9.90 25.65
N ILE A 243 2.50 -8.67 25.38
CA ILE A 243 2.93 -7.47 26.13
C ILE A 243 2.46 -7.58 27.59
N ASP A 244 1.22 -8.02 27.80
CA ASP A 244 0.64 -8.21 29.13
C ASP A 244 1.41 -9.29 29.91
N TYR A 245 1.77 -10.41 29.27
CA TYR A 245 2.63 -11.44 29.85
C TYR A 245 4.00 -10.90 30.29
N VAL A 246 4.67 -10.13 29.43
CA VAL A 246 5.97 -9.51 29.75
C VAL A 246 5.80 -8.53 30.93
N THR A 247 4.71 -7.76 30.94
CA THR A 247 4.40 -6.81 32.02
C THR A 247 4.15 -7.51 33.34
N GLU A 248 3.42 -8.63 33.35
CA GLU A 248 3.16 -9.45 34.54
C GLU A 248 4.44 -10.10 35.07
N LYS A 249 5.29 -10.61 34.16
CA LYS A 249 6.52 -11.34 34.52
C LYS A 249 7.62 -10.44 35.07
N TYR A 250 7.91 -9.32 34.39
CA TYR A 250 9.01 -8.42 34.77
C TYR A 250 8.57 -7.29 35.71
N GLY A 251 7.27 -7.07 35.85
CA GLY A 251 6.69 -6.04 36.71
C GLY A 251 6.26 -4.79 35.94
N ALA A 252 5.10 -4.24 36.32
CA ALA A 252 4.49 -3.09 35.66
C ALA A 252 5.30 -1.79 35.78
N ASP A 253 6.23 -1.70 36.73
CA ASP A 253 7.16 -0.58 36.91
C ASP A 253 8.48 -0.74 36.13
N HIS A 254 8.73 -1.91 35.54
CA HIS A 254 9.92 -2.25 34.76
C HIS A 254 9.65 -2.31 33.25
N VAL A 255 8.38 -2.36 32.84
CA VAL A 255 7.94 -2.50 31.45
C VAL A 255 7.10 -1.30 31.04
N ALA A 256 7.43 -0.68 29.91
CA ALA A 256 6.64 0.40 29.33
C ALA A 256 6.80 0.46 27.81
N GLN A 257 5.84 1.05 27.12
CA GLN A 257 5.96 1.33 25.69
C GLN A 257 6.83 2.56 25.44
N VAL A 258 7.34 2.73 24.22
CA VAL A 258 8.14 3.92 23.86
C VAL A 258 7.23 5.01 23.30
N ILE A 259 7.50 6.28 23.60
CA ILE A 259 6.79 7.40 22.97
C ILE A 259 7.30 7.61 21.53
N THR A 260 6.41 8.08 20.65
CA THR A 260 6.75 8.54 19.31
C THR A 260 6.24 9.95 19.14
N PHE A 261 7.11 10.82 18.66
CA PHE A 261 6.77 12.20 18.35
C PHE A 261 6.43 12.32 16.86
N GLY A 262 5.15 12.55 16.56
CA GLY A 262 4.76 12.94 15.21
C GLY A 262 5.25 14.37 14.96
N THR A 263 6.15 14.57 13.99
CA THR A 263 6.65 15.90 13.64
C THR A 263 5.76 16.58 12.60
N LEU A 264 5.81 17.91 12.54
CA LEU A 264 5.16 18.68 11.48
C LEU A 264 5.89 18.49 10.14
N ALA A 265 5.41 17.54 9.34
CA ALA A 265 5.87 17.34 7.97
C ALA A 265 5.51 18.55 7.09
N ALA A 266 6.30 18.81 6.03
CA ALA A 266 6.16 19.96 5.13
C ALA A 266 4.71 20.30 4.74
N ARG A 267 3.95 19.32 4.24
CA ARG A 267 2.54 19.50 3.84
C ARG A 267 1.61 19.81 5.02
N ALA A 268 1.84 19.15 6.15
CA ALA A 268 1.03 19.35 7.35
C ALA A 268 1.27 20.74 7.95
N ALA A 269 2.54 21.17 8.01
CA ALA A 269 2.92 22.51 8.45
C ALA A 269 2.21 23.60 7.63
N VAL A 270 2.24 23.50 6.29
CA VAL A 270 1.54 24.46 5.40
C VAL A 270 0.03 24.46 5.63
N ASN A 271 -0.61 23.29 5.73
CA ASN A 271 -2.06 23.21 5.98
C ASN A 271 -2.46 23.77 7.34
N ASP A 272 -1.70 23.48 8.40
CA ASP A 272 -2.00 23.95 9.75
C ASP A 272 -1.81 25.46 9.87
N VAL A 273 -0.72 26.01 9.33
CA VAL A 273 -0.47 27.46 9.31
C VAL A 273 -1.53 28.17 8.48
N ALA A 274 -1.87 27.66 7.29
CA ALA A 274 -2.92 28.22 6.45
C ALA A 274 -4.28 28.25 7.18
N ARG A 275 -4.61 27.18 7.92
CA ARG A 275 -5.83 27.13 8.73
C ARG A 275 -5.80 28.15 9.87
N ALA A 276 -4.69 28.29 10.58
CA ALA A 276 -4.53 29.27 11.66
C ALA A 276 -4.64 30.71 11.13
N LEU A 277 -4.12 30.99 9.94
CA LEU A 277 -4.23 32.30 9.26
C LEU A 277 -5.57 32.52 8.54
N ASN A 278 -6.54 31.60 8.69
CA ASN A 278 -7.86 31.67 8.05
C ASN A 278 -7.81 31.70 6.51
N TYR A 279 -6.82 31.04 5.92
CA TYR A 279 -6.70 30.88 4.47
C TYR A 279 -7.72 29.85 3.96
N PRO A 280 -8.35 30.06 2.78
CA PRO A 280 -9.39 29.17 2.26
C PRO A 280 -8.90 27.71 2.13
N TYR A 281 -9.74 26.77 2.58
CA TYR A 281 -9.38 25.33 2.65
C TYR A 281 -8.93 24.75 1.31
N ASP A 282 -9.63 25.07 0.23
CA ASP A 282 -9.32 24.56 -1.10
C ASP A 282 -8.01 25.12 -1.64
N ALA A 283 -7.72 26.41 -1.37
CA ALA A 283 -6.48 27.06 -1.75
C ALA A 283 -5.29 26.50 -0.95
N SER A 284 -5.46 26.31 0.37
CA SER A 284 -4.47 25.64 1.23
C SER A 284 -4.12 24.23 0.73
N ARG A 285 -5.15 23.44 0.39
CA ARG A 285 -4.97 22.09 -0.15
C ARG A 285 -4.27 22.11 -1.50
N ALA A 286 -4.53 23.08 -2.36
CA ALA A 286 -3.82 23.24 -3.64
C ALA A 286 -2.35 23.57 -3.40
N LEU A 287 -2.05 24.51 -2.50
CA LEU A 287 -0.70 24.89 -2.11
C LEU A 287 0.08 23.69 -1.55
N ALA A 288 -0.49 22.95 -0.60
CA ALA A 288 0.15 21.78 -0.01
C ALA A 288 0.36 20.62 -1.03
N LYS A 289 -0.52 20.50 -2.03
CA LYS A 289 -0.38 19.49 -3.10
C LYS A 289 0.77 19.80 -4.07
N SER A 290 1.15 21.07 -4.22
CA SER A 290 2.27 21.46 -5.10
C SER A 290 3.65 21.08 -4.55
N ILE A 291 3.72 20.68 -3.26
CA ILE A 291 4.93 20.11 -2.63
C ILE A 291 5.14 18.68 -3.17
N PRO A 292 6.32 18.30 -3.69
CA PRO A 292 6.59 16.95 -4.19
C PRO A 292 6.38 15.86 -3.13
N THR A 293 5.93 14.68 -3.55
CA THR A 293 5.80 13.51 -2.66
C THR A 293 7.10 12.70 -2.68
N GLU A 294 8.13 13.18 -1.99
CA GLU A 294 9.39 12.45 -1.80
C GLU A 294 9.58 12.10 -0.31
N LEU A 295 10.31 11.02 -0.03
CA LEU A 295 10.68 10.67 1.34
C LEU A 295 11.57 11.81 1.90
N ASP A 296 11.25 12.28 3.10
CA ASP A 296 11.97 13.36 3.80
C ASP A 296 12.13 14.66 2.98
N ILE A 297 11.10 14.99 2.19
CA ILE A 297 10.98 16.31 1.55
C ILE A 297 10.83 17.40 2.63
N THR A 298 11.69 18.41 2.55
CA THR A 298 11.62 19.64 3.36
C THR A 298 11.05 20.77 2.53
N LEU A 299 10.43 21.77 3.15
CA LEU A 299 9.92 22.95 2.46
C LEU A 299 11.00 23.69 1.65
N THR A 300 12.24 23.76 2.13
CA THR A 300 13.36 24.34 1.38
C THR A 300 13.61 23.59 0.06
N LYS A 301 13.79 22.25 0.11
CA LYS A 301 13.91 21.41 -1.10
C LYS A 301 12.69 21.51 -2.01
N ALA A 302 11.49 21.67 -1.44
CA ALA A 302 10.27 21.81 -2.23
C ALA A 302 10.26 23.13 -3.03
N LEU A 303 10.77 24.23 -2.46
CA LEU A 303 10.95 25.50 -3.16
C LEU A 303 11.96 25.41 -4.32
N ASP A 304 12.99 24.57 -4.20
CA ASP A 304 13.99 24.38 -5.25
C ASP A 304 13.48 23.48 -6.38
N LYS A 305 12.73 22.42 -6.05
CA LYS A 305 12.27 21.40 -7.00
C LYS A 305 10.96 21.75 -7.70
N SER A 306 10.00 22.36 -6.99
CA SER A 306 8.67 22.63 -7.52
C SER A 306 8.54 24.08 -7.97
N GLN A 307 8.55 24.28 -9.28
CA GLN A 307 8.35 25.62 -9.88
C GLN A 307 6.98 26.20 -9.54
N GLU A 308 5.95 25.36 -9.38
CA GLU A 308 4.60 25.80 -9.00
C GLU A 308 4.56 26.31 -7.55
N PHE A 309 5.19 25.58 -6.63
CA PHE A 309 5.28 25.99 -5.22
C PHE A 309 6.10 27.28 -5.07
N ARG A 310 7.20 27.39 -5.81
CA ARG A 310 8.02 28.61 -5.87
C ARG A 310 7.24 29.80 -6.44
N ALA A 311 6.49 29.58 -7.53
CA ALA A 311 5.68 30.64 -8.13
C ALA A 311 4.57 31.11 -7.19
N ALA A 312 3.97 30.23 -6.38
CA ALA A 312 3.00 30.62 -5.36
C ALA A 312 3.66 31.49 -4.27
N TYR A 313 4.84 31.11 -3.80
CA TYR A 313 5.63 31.87 -2.82
C TYR A 313 6.02 33.27 -3.31
N ASP A 314 6.38 33.42 -4.59
CA ASP A 314 6.84 34.70 -5.15
C ASP A 314 5.67 35.62 -5.58
N ARG A 315 4.46 35.08 -5.84
CA ARG A 315 3.32 35.85 -6.40
C ARG A 315 2.23 36.22 -5.39
N ASP A 316 1.93 35.32 -4.45
CA ASP A 316 0.84 35.52 -3.48
C ASP A 316 1.42 35.91 -2.11
N PRO A 317 1.18 37.15 -1.63
CA PRO A 317 1.65 37.60 -0.32
C PRO A 317 1.16 36.74 0.85
N GLN A 318 -0.05 36.17 0.77
CA GLN A 318 -0.57 35.31 1.84
C GLN A 318 0.13 33.94 1.81
N ALA A 319 0.36 33.38 0.62
CA ALA A 319 1.12 32.14 0.49
C ALA A 319 2.58 32.32 0.95
N HIS A 320 3.18 33.49 0.69
CA HIS A 320 4.50 33.85 1.17
C HIS A 320 4.59 33.79 2.70
N GLU A 321 3.66 34.46 3.40
CA GLU A 321 3.60 34.44 4.87
C GLU A 321 3.38 33.02 5.42
N ILE A 322 2.46 32.26 4.83
CA ILE A 322 2.18 30.87 5.22
C ILE A 322 3.45 30.02 5.12
N ILE A 323 4.19 30.13 4.02
CA ILE A 323 5.39 29.32 3.77
C ILE A 323 6.53 29.74 4.71
N ASP A 324 6.73 31.04 4.96
CA ASP A 324 7.75 31.56 5.86
C ASP A 324 7.56 31.12 7.31
N ILE A 325 6.31 31.06 7.76
CA ILE A 325 5.97 30.55 9.09
C ILE A 325 6.08 29.02 9.08
N ALA A 326 5.59 28.34 8.05
CA ALA A 326 5.70 26.88 7.94
C ALA A 326 7.17 26.40 7.91
N LEU A 327 8.08 27.17 7.30
CA LEU A 327 9.53 26.89 7.33
C LEU A 327 10.12 26.91 8.74
N ARG A 328 9.60 27.78 9.63
CA ARG A 328 10.01 27.84 11.04
C ARG A 328 9.39 26.73 11.89
N LEU A 329 8.19 26.27 11.53
CA LEU A 329 7.46 25.24 12.28
C LEU A 329 7.72 23.81 11.77
N GLU A 330 8.30 23.65 10.58
CA GLU A 330 8.68 22.36 10.01
C GLU A 330 9.62 21.60 10.96
N GLY A 331 9.31 20.32 11.18
CA GLY A 331 10.11 19.45 12.04
C GLY A 331 9.84 19.57 13.54
N LEU A 332 9.04 20.55 13.99
CA LEU A 332 8.64 20.62 15.39
C LEU A 332 7.74 19.43 15.78
N PRO A 333 7.85 18.90 17.01
CA PRO A 333 6.93 17.90 17.54
C PRO A 333 5.48 18.42 17.58
N ARG A 334 4.53 17.65 17.05
CA ARG A 334 3.10 17.99 17.00
C ARG A 334 2.31 17.34 18.12
N HIS A 335 2.48 16.03 18.30
CA HIS A 335 1.80 15.26 19.31
C HIS A 335 2.68 14.10 19.77
N ALA A 336 2.49 13.72 21.03
CA ALA A 336 3.06 12.54 21.63
C ALA A 336 2.08 11.37 21.44
N SER A 337 2.49 10.36 20.70
CA SER A 337 1.74 9.12 20.53
C SER A 337 2.55 7.95 21.08
N THR A 338 1.88 6.83 21.30
CA THR A 338 2.55 5.59 21.68
C THR A 338 3.16 4.93 20.45
N HIS A 339 4.41 4.48 20.54
CA HIS A 339 5.06 3.75 19.46
C HIS A 339 4.28 2.47 19.18
N ALA A 340 4.03 2.19 17.90
CA ALA A 340 3.19 1.07 17.51
C ALA A 340 3.76 -0.31 17.84
N ALA A 341 4.97 -0.43 18.39
CA ALA A 341 5.70 -1.72 18.50
C ALA A 341 6.74 -1.76 19.62
N ALA A 342 7.50 -0.69 19.84
CA ALA A 342 8.61 -0.68 20.77
C ALA A 342 8.14 -0.76 22.23
N VAL A 343 8.65 -1.76 22.94
CA VAL A 343 8.48 -1.98 24.37
C VAL A 343 9.86 -2.01 25.01
N VAL A 344 9.97 -1.40 26.18
CA VAL A 344 11.20 -1.36 26.98
C VAL A 344 11.04 -2.30 28.16
N ILE A 345 12.09 -3.07 28.44
CA ILE A 345 12.19 -3.91 29.63
C ILE A 345 13.45 -3.49 30.39
N ALA A 346 13.30 -3.08 31.64
CA ALA A 346 14.40 -2.62 32.48
C ALA A 346 14.71 -3.60 33.62
N SER A 347 15.95 -3.57 34.12
CA SER A 347 16.37 -4.30 35.32
C SER A 347 15.93 -3.65 36.63
N ASP A 348 15.78 -2.33 36.60
CA ASP A 348 15.36 -1.48 37.71
C ASP A 348 14.04 -0.76 37.34
N PRO A 349 13.27 -0.25 38.32
CA PRO A 349 12.08 0.54 38.02
C PRO A 349 12.40 1.68 37.06
N LEU A 350 11.64 1.79 35.97
CA LEU A 350 11.91 2.70 34.86
C LEU A 350 12.08 4.15 35.32
N THR A 351 11.32 4.57 36.33
CA THR A 351 11.36 5.93 36.91
C THR A 351 12.72 6.33 37.49
N ARG A 352 13.63 5.37 37.74
CA ARG A 352 15.01 5.69 38.17
C ARG A 352 15.88 6.21 37.03
N THR A 353 15.56 5.83 35.80
CA THR A 353 16.42 6.06 34.63
C THR A 353 15.73 6.96 33.61
N VAL A 354 14.42 6.82 33.44
CA VAL A 354 13.65 7.51 32.40
C VAL A 354 12.33 8.05 32.94
N PRO A 355 11.89 9.23 32.47
CA PRO A 355 10.57 9.75 32.78
C PRO A 355 9.48 8.98 32.03
N LEU A 356 8.32 8.84 32.66
CA LEU A 356 7.14 8.17 32.11
C LEU A 356 6.03 9.19 31.82
N SER A 357 5.14 8.86 30.89
CA SER A 357 3.89 9.54 30.59
C SER A 357 2.78 8.49 30.45
N ARG A 358 1.53 8.93 30.51
CA ARG A 358 0.36 8.09 30.27
C ARG A 358 -0.38 8.62 29.05
N ASN A 359 -0.46 7.79 28.01
CA ASN A 359 -1.27 8.05 26.83
C ASN A 359 -2.49 7.13 26.91
N ASP A 360 -3.66 7.70 27.19
CA ASP A 360 -4.89 6.96 27.52
C ASP A 360 -4.68 5.99 28.71
N GLU A 361 -4.65 4.69 28.45
CA GLU A 361 -4.35 3.65 29.46
C GLU A 361 -2.91 3.14 29.39
N ALA A 362 -2.16 3.47 28.33
CA ALA A 362 -0.80 2.96 28.11
C ALA A 362 0.25 3.82 28.82
N ILE A 363 1.14 3.17 29.57
CA ILE A 363 2.33 3.79 30.15
C ILE A 363 3.44 3.84 29.10
N VAL A 364 3.96 5.03 28.84
CA VAL A 364 4.99 5.28 27.83
C VAL A 364 6.22 5.96 28.42
N VAL A 365 7.41 5.60 27.96
CA VAL A 365 8.67 6.29 28.25
C VAL A 365 8.73 7.57 27.42
N GLN A 366 9.03 8.73 28.03
CA GLN A 366 9.03 10.03 27.30
C GLN A 366 10.22 10.23 26.35
N TYR A 367 11.21 9.34 26.39
CA TYR A 367 12.29 9.32 25.42
C TYR A 367 11.87 8.54 24.17
N ASP A 368 12.20 9.07 23.01
CA ASP A 368 11.98 8.40 21.73
C ASP A 368 12.91 7.19 21.58
N LYS A 369 12.67 6.38 20.53
CA LYS A 369 13.42 5.15 20.23
C LYS A 369 14.93 5.34 20.31
N ASN A 370 15.47 6.41 19.71
CA ASN A 370 16.91 6.64 19.67
C ASN A 370 17.49 6.98 21.04
N ASN A 371 16.79 7.81 21.82
CA ASN A 371 17.27 8.21 23.14
C ASN A 371 17.18 7.08 24.17
N VAL A 372 16.18 6.20 24.07
CA VAL A 372 16.09 4.98 24.90
C VAL A 372 17.30 4.07 24.66
N GLU A 373 17.68 3.85 23.41
CA GLU A 373 18.87 3.04 23.05
C GLU A 373 20.18 3.71 23.51
N LEU A 374 20.29 5.04 23.43
CA LEU A 374 21.48 5.78 23.91
C LEU A 374 21.69 5.68 25.42
N ILE A 375 20.59 5.64 26.19
CA ILE A 375 20.61 5.42 27.64
C ILE A 375 21.01 3.99 27.99
N GLY A 376 20.83 3.05 27.07
CA GLY A 376 21.24 1.66 27.22
C GLY A 376 20.13 0.72 27.67
N LEU A 377 18.87 1.16 27.68
CA LEU A 377 17.74 0.30 28.02
C LEU A 377 17.47 -0.69 26.90
N LEU A 378 17.02 -1.89 27.29
CA LEU A 378 16.64 -2.92 26.34
C LEU A 378 15.32 -2.55 25.68
N LYS A 379 15.35 -2.39 24.35
CA LYS A 379 14.18 -2.17 23.50
C LYS A 379 13.90 -3.44 22.70
N ILE A 380 12.64 -3.84 22.66
CA ILE A 380 12.16 -4.95 21.82
C ILE A 380 10.97 -4.44 21.01
N ASP A 381 11.00 -4.66 19.70
CA ASP A 381 9.91 -4.25 18.80
C ASP A 381 8.90 -5.41 18.64
N PHE A 382 7.73 -5.29 19.29
CA PHE A 382 6.59 -6.19 19.12
C PHE A 382 5.74 -5.70 17.95
N LEU A 383 5.98 -6.23 16.75
CA LEU A 383 5.26 -5.80 15.56
C LEU A 383 3.95 -6.57 15.38
N GLY A 384 2.93 -5.89 14.87
CA GLY A 384 1.67 -6.52 14.47
C GLY A 384 1.65 -6.73 12.96
N LEU A 385 1.81 -7.97 12.50
CA LEU A 385 1.76 -8.31 11.08
C LEU A 385 0.37 -8.87 10.72
N ARG A 386 -0.31 -8.17 9.81
CA ARG A 386 -1.65 -8.55 9.32
C ARG A 386 -1.66 -9.94 8.71
N THR A 387 -0.65 -10.27 7.91
CA THR A 387 -0.53 -11.55 7.20
C THR A 387 -0.54 -12.75 8.14
N LEU A 388 0.06 -12.65 9.33
CA LEU A 388 0.02 -13.73 10.33
C LEU A 388 -1.41 -13.96 10.85
N THR A 389 -2.20 -12.89 10.97
CA THR A 389 -3.60 -13.01 11.37
C THR A 389 -4.42 -13.70 10.28
N VAL A 390 -4.14 -13.37 9.00
CA VAL A 390 -4.75 -14.06 7.85
C VAL A 390 -4.38 -15.54 7.83
N MET A 391 -3.11 -15.89 8.01
CA MET A 391 -2.66 -17.29 8.01
C MET A 391 -3.35 -18.08 9.13
N ARG A 392 -3.39 -17.54 10.36
CA ARG A 392 -4.12 -18.15 11.48
C ARG A 392 -5.61 -18.34 11.17
N ASP A 393 -6.28 -17.31 10.69
CA ASP A 393 -7.72 -17.36 10.38
C ASP A 393 -8.01 -18.36 9.24
N ALA A 394 -7.11 -18.43 8.23
CA ALA A 394 -7.20 -19.42 7.16
C ALA A 394 -7.02 -20.85 7.70
N ALA A 395 -6.03 -21.09 8.56
CA ALA A 395 -5.83 -22.41 9.18
C ALA A 395 -7.02 -22.85 10.03
N ALA A 396 -7.63 -21.92 10.78
CA ALA A 396 -8.84 -22.20 11.56
C ALA A 396 -10.01 -22.60 10.65
N MET A 397 -10.25 -21.86 9.56
CA MET A 397 -11.27 -22.22 8.58
C MET A 397 -11.00 -23.56 7.89
N VAL A 398 -9.73 -23.88 7.61
CA VAL A 398 -9.36 -25.17 7.01
C VAL A 398 -9.62 -26.32 7.98
N LEU A 399 -9.35 -26.13 9.27
CA LEU A 399 -9.68 -27.10 10.31
C LEU A 399 -11.19 -27.31 10.41
N ASP A 400 -11.98 -26.24 10.40
CA ASP A 400 -13.45 -26.31 10.52
C ASP A 400 -14.09 -26.99 9.29
N ASN A 401 -13.61 -26.68 8.08
CA ASN A 401 -14.20 -27.19 6.83
C ASN A 401 -13.71 -28.58 6.44
N HIS A 402 -12.41 -28.85 6.64
CA HIS A 402 -11.74 -30.06 6.11
C HIS A 402 -11.28 -31.01 7.23
N GLY A 403 -11.28 -30.58 8.49
CA GLY A 403 -10.74 -31.36 9.61
C GLY A 403 -9.22 -31.50 9.57
N ILE A 404 -8.52 -30.65 8.81
CA ILE A 404 -7.07 -30.69 8.60
C ILE A 404 -6.40 -29.60 9.43
N THR A 405 -5.46 -29.99 10.29
CA THR A 405 -4.58 -29.04 10.99
C THR A 405 -3.39 -28.72 10.10
N ILE A 406 -3.20 -27.44 9.77
CA ILE A 406 -2.04 -26.97 9.01
C ILE A 406 -0.87 -26.75 9.97
N ASP A 407 0.23 -27.45 9.73
CA ASP A 407 1.50 -27.21 10.40
C ASP A 407 2.42 -26.38 9.49
N TYR A 408 2.53 -25.09 9.80
CA TYR A 408 3.38 -24.17 9.02
C TYR A 408 4.88 -24.38 9.25
N ASP A 409 5.27 -24.95 10.39
CA ASP A 409 6.70 -25.09 10.74
C ASP A 409 7.36 -26.20 9.93
N ASN A 410 6.59 -27.22 9.56
CA ASN A 410 7.06 -28.38 8.80
C ASN A 410 6.58 -28.38 7.34
N LEU A 411 6.09 -27.25 6.83
CA LEU A 411 5.60 -27.15 5.46
C LEU A 411 6.77 -27.28 4.45
N PRO A 412 6.70 -28.21 3.47
CA PRO A 412 7.69 -28.28 2.41
C PRO A 412 7.69 -27.00 1.56
N MET A 413 8.87 -26.44 1.31
CA MET A 413 9.05 -25.15 0.60
C MET A 413 9.44 -25.33 -0.88
N ASP A 414 9.02 -26.43 -1.50
CA ASP A 414 9.42 -26.88 -2.84
C ASP A 414 8.24 -27.18 -3.80
N ASP A 415 7.00 -26.84 -3.40
CA ASP A 415 5.82 -27.00 -4.25
C ASP A 415 5.90 -26.18 -5.55
N ALA A 416 6.07 -26.89 -6.66
CA ALA A 416 6.15 -26.32 -8.01
C ALA A 416 4.85 -25.60 -8.45
N ALA A 417 3.69 -25.93 -7.88
CA ALA A 417 2.44 -25.25 -8.20
C ALA A 417 2.43 -23.80 -7.69
N VAL A 418 3.03 -23.57 -6.51
CA VAL A 418 3.16 -22.22 -5.92
C VAL A 418 4.05 -21.34 -6.77
N PHE A 419 5.24 -21.85 -7.11
CA PHE A 419 6.20 -21.10 -7.95
C PHE A 419 5.65 -20.80 -9.35
N ARG A 420 4.95 -21.76 -9.96
CA ARG A 420 4.27 -21.56 -11.25
C ARG A 420 3.21 -20.46 -11.18
N MET A 421 2.40 -20.46 -10.12
CA MET A 421 1.37 -19.43 -9.90
C MET A 421 1.98 -18.03 -9.74
N ILE A 422 3.12 -17.92 -9.05
CA ILE A 422 3.90 -16.68 -8.96
C ILE A 422 4.44 -16.28 -10.34
N GLY A 423 5.05 -17.20 -11.09
CA GLY A 423 5.59 -16.97 -12.43
C GLY A 423 4.53 -16.68 -13.51
N GLU A 424 3.27 -17.02 -13.27
CA GLU A 424 2.14 -16.61 -14.12
C GLU A 424 1.60 -15.22 -13.74
N GLY A 425 2.13 -14.59 -12.68
CA GLY A 425 1.71 -13.29 -12.16
C GLY A 425 0.37 -13.33 -11.44
N ARG A 426 -0.07 -14.51 -10.96
CA ARG A 426 -1.29 -14.64 -10.17
C ARG A 426 -1.00 -14.31 -8.69
N THR A 427 -0.36 -13.19 -8.42
CA THR A 427 0.16 -12.82 -7.09
C THR A 427 -0.79 -11.98 -6.23
N ASP A 428 -2.06 -11.77 -6.64
CA ASP A 428 -3.07 -11.11 -5.79
C ASP A 428 -3.10 -11.76 -4.39
N ALA A 429 -3.08 -10.99 -3.30
CA ALA A 429 -3.07 -11.47 -1.91
C ALA A 429 -1.83 -12.29 -1.49
N VAL A 430 -0.78 -12.38 -2.32
CA VAL A 430 0.49 -13.03 -1.94
C VAL A 430 1.42 -12.00 -1.33
N PHE A 431 1.79 -12.21 -0.06
CA PHE A 431 2.55 -11.24 0.72
C PHE A 431 3.83 -10.77 0.00
N GLN A 432 4.11 -9.46 0.02
CA GLN A 432 5.22 -8.76 -0.67
C GLN A 432 5.17 -8.75 -2.22
N LEU A 433 4.33 -9.58 -2.85
CA LEU A 433 4.36 -9.79 -4.32
C LEU A 433 3.16 -9.19 -5.07
N GLU A 434 2.36 -8.36 -4.42
CA GLU A 434 1.08 -7.87 -4.97
C GLU A 434 1.20 -6.62 -5.86
N SER A 435 2.31 -5.89 -5.83
CA SER A 435 2.42 -4.65 -6.62
C SER A 435 2.53 -4.97 -8.11
N PRO A 436 1.87 -4.22 -9.01
CA PRO A 436 1.81 -4.56 -10.44
C PRO A 436 3.18 -4.79 -11.08
N GLY A 437 4.16 -3.93 -10.77
CA GLY A 437 5.49 -4.10 -11.32
C GLY A 437 6.30 -5.22 -10.67
N MET A 438 6.05 -5.57 -9.40
CA MET A 438 6.61 -6.79 -8.80
C MET A 438 5.99 -8.04 -9.44
N THR A 439 4.68 -8.03 -9.71
CA THR A 439 3.99 -9.11 -10.43
C THR A 439 4.60 -9.31 -11.81
N SER A 440 4.79 -8.23 -12.59
CA SER A 440 5.44 -8.29 -13.91
C SER A 440 6.86 -8.84 -13.80
N PHE A 441 7.65 -8.35 -12.85
CA PHE A 441 9.01 -8.84 -12.65
C PHE A 441 9.05 -10.33 -12.27
N MET A 442 8.12 -10.80 -11.44
CA MET A 442 8.01 -12.22 -11.11
C MET A 442 7.58 -13.08 -12.31
N GLN A 443 6.77 -12.53 -13.23
CA GLN A 443 6.45 -13.19 -14.50
C GLN A 443 7.66 -13.33 -15.41
N ASP A 444 8.50 -12.31 -15.47
CA ASP A 444 9.74 -12.34 -16.25
C ASP A 444 10.76 -13.29 -15.63
N LEU A 445 10.87 -13.29 -14.30
CA LEU A 445 11.80 -14.14 -13.55
C LEU A 445 11.42 -15.63 -13.63
N ARG A 446 10.12 -15.95 -13.62
CA ARG A 446 9.59 -17.34 -13.55
C ARG A 446 10.27 -18.16 -12.44
N PRO A 447 10.09 -17.76 -11.16
CA PRO A 447 10.77 -18.41 -10.05
C PRO A 447 10.48 -19.92 -10.04
N ASN A 448 11.46 -20.73 -9.65
CA ASN A 448 11.30 -22.18 -9.45
C ASN A 448 11.77 -22.68 -8.08
N SER A 449 12.36 -21.81 -7.26
CA SER A 449 12.74 -22.09 -5.88
C SER A 449 12.45 -20.90 -4.96
N LEU A 450 12.57 -21.12 -3.65
CA LEU A 450 12.41 -20.04 -2.68
C LEU A 450 13.51 -18.99 -2.83
N GLU A 451 14.74 -19.39 -3.20
CA GLU A 451 15.87 -18.49 -3.46
C GLU A 451 15.56 -17.46 -4.54
N ASP A 452 14.82 -17.82 -5.59
CA ASP A 452 14.39 -16.87 -6.63
C ASP A 452 13.43 -15.82 -6.04
N VAL A 453 12.53 -16.22 -5.14
CA VAL A 453 11.60 -15.30 -4.46
C VAL A 453 12.37 -14.36 -3.52
N ILE A 454 13.37 -14.88 -2.79
CA ILE A 454 14.25 -14.09 -1.91
C ILE A 454 15.01 -13.04 -2.73
N ALA A 455 15.57 -13.44 -3.88
CA ALA A 455 16.26 -12.53 -4.77
C ALA A 455 15.30 -11.48 -5.35
N GLY A 456 14.09 -11.89 -5.74
CA GLY A 456 13.11 -10.97 -6.31
C GLY A 456 12.66 -9.88 -5.33
N ILE A 457 12.37 -10.24 -4.08
CA ILE A 457 12.04 -9.28 -2.99
C ILE A 457 13.20 -8.31 -2.73
N SER A 458 14.44 -8.78 -2.93
CA SER A 458 15.66 -8.00 -2.69
C SER A 458 15.97 -7.03 -3.84
N LEU A 459 15.75 -7.46 -5.09
CA LEU A 459 16.08 -6.71 -6.31
C LEU A 459 15.06 -5.63 -6.68
N TYR A 460 13.77 -5.85 -6.39
CA TYR A 460 12.70 -4.94 -6.81
C TYR A 460 12.63 -3.68 -5.93
N ARG A 461 13.66 -2.83 -6.01
CA ARG A 461 13.82 -1.58 -5.26
C ARG A 461 14.55 -0.53 -6.11
N PRO A 462 14.31 0.77 -5.88
CA PRO A 462 15.06 1.83 -6.56
C PRO A 462 16.58 1.64 -6.37
N GLY A 463 17.33 1.60 -7.47
CA GLY A 463 18.76 1.29 -7.51
C GLY A 463 19.05 -0.11 -8.09
N PRO A 464 18.83 -1.22 -7.34
CA PRO A 464 19.09 -2.58 -7.82
C PRO A 464 18.22 -3.01 -9.01
N MET A 465 17.11 -2.32 -9.28
CA MET A 465 16.24 -2.60 -10.43
C MET A 465 16.99 -2.57 -11.77
N GLU A 466 18.06 -1.79 -11.91
CA GLU A 466 18.90 -1.78 -13.13
C GLU A 466 19.57 -3.14 -13.39
N GLN A 467 19.73 -3.99 -12.38
CA GLN A 467 20.29 -5.33 -12.51
C GLN A 467 19.25 -6.41 -12.83
N ILE A 468 17.95 -6.10 -12.74
CA ILE A 468 16.88 -7.05 -13.01
C ILE A 468 17.02 -7.69 -14.41
N PRO A 469 17.23 -6.94 -15.50
CA PRO A 469 17.36 -7.54 -16.83
C PRO A 469 18.53 -8.52 -16.92
N ARG A 470 19.67 -8.17 -16.32
CA ARG A 470 20.84 -9.05 -16.26
C ARG A 470 20.55 -10.31 -15.45
N TYR A 471 19.90 -10.17 -14.29
CA TYR A 471 19.56 -11.29 -13.43
C TYR A 471 18.59 -12.27 -14.10
N VAL A 472 17.54 -11.73 -14.76
CA VAL A 472 16.55 -12.52 -15.49
C VAL A 472 17.18 -13.22 -16.70
N ALA A 473 18.00 -12.53 -17.50
CA ALA A 473 18.71 -13.13 -18.62
C ALA A 473 19.63 -14.28 -18.18
N ALA A 474 20.37 -14.06 -17.08
CA ALA A 474 21.25 -15.06 -16.49
C ALA A 474 20.51 -16.26 -15.88
N ARG A 475 19.26 -16.05 -15.44
CA ARG A 475 18.41 -17.12 -14.92
C ARG A 475 17.89 -18.03 -16.04
N HIS A 476 17.50 -17.46 -17.17
CA HIS A 476 17.00 -18.21 -18.33
C HIS A 476 18.12 -18.86 -19.14
N ASP A 477 19.29 -18.21 -19.23
CA ASP A 477 20.48 -18.74 -19.88
C ASP A 477 21.72 -18.62 -18.97
N PRO A 478 22.11 -19.71 -18.29
CA PRO A 478 23.33 -19.76 -17.47
C PRO A 478 24.61 -19.43 -18.25
N ALA A 479 24.63 -19.55 -19.58
CA ALA A 479 25.81 -19.23 -20.40
C ALA A 479 26.11 -17.73 -20.45
N THR A 480 25.16 -16.88 -20.06
CA THR A 480 25.35 -15.42 -19.97
C THR A 480 26.03 -14.98 -18.67
N ILE A 481 26.16 -15.87 -17.68
CA ILE A 481 26.81 -15.57 -16.40
C ILE A 481 28.29 -15.26 -16.63
N ARG A 482 28.74 -14.12 -16.11
CA ARG A 482 30.14 -13.67 -16.19
C ARG A 482 30.60 -13.22 -14.82
N TYR A 483 31.76 -13.74 -14.41
CA TYR A 483 32.44 -13.37 -13.18
C TYR A 483 33.73 -12.62 -13.52
N ASP A 484 33.98 -11.50 -12.84
CA ASP A 484 35.22 -10.73 -13.02
C ASP A 484 36.46 -11.48 -12.50
N HIS A 485 36.26 -12.44 -11.59
CA HIS A 485 37.32 -13.26 -11.00
C HIS A 485 36.78 -14.63 -10.54
N PRO A 486 37.55 -15.74 -10.64
CA PRO A 486 37.10 -17.07 -10.21
C PRO A 486 36.67 -17.17 -8.74
N LEU A 487 37.29 -16.39 -7.85
CA LEU A 487 36.90 -16.36 -6.43
C LEU A 487 35.49 -15.78 -6.17
N LEU A 488 34.88 -15.10 -7.15
CA LEU A 488 33.52 -14.58 -7.02
C LEU A 488 32.45 -15.63 -7.29
N GLU A 489 32.78 -16.68 -8.05
CA GLU A 489 31.81 -17.70 -8.48
C GLU A 489 31.11 -18.36 -7.28
N PRO A 490 31.80 -18.89 -6.24
CA PRO A 490 31.12 -19.51 -5.09
C PRO A 490 30.24 -18.56 -4.27
N ILE A 491 30.40 -17.24 -4.44
CA ILE A 491 29.69 -16.21 -3.69
C ILE A 491 28.45 -15.72 -4.45
N LEU A 492 28.58 -15.60 -5.78
CA LEU A 492 27.58 -14.99 -6.65
C LEU A 492 26.79 -16.01 -7.49
N ASP A 493 27.14 -17.30 -7.45
CA ASP A 493 26.43 -18.36 -8.17
C ASP A 493 24.93 -18.40 -7.79
N VAL A 494 24.63 -18.30 -6.49
CA VAL A 494 23.26 -18.21 -5.95
C VAL A 494 22.45 -17.01 -6.47
N THR A 495 23.11 -16.02 -7.08
CA THR A 495 22.48 -14.84 -7.67
C THR A 495 22.88 -14.62 -9.13
N ASN A 496 23.26 -15.68 -9.84
CA ASN A 496 23.60 -15.67 -11.26
C ASN A 496 24.65 -14.60 -11.63
N GLY A 497 25.64 -14.38 -10.75
CA GLY A 497 26.72 -13.40 -10.98
C GLY A 497 26.38 -11.95 -10.62
N CYS A 498 25.22 -11.67 -10.05
CA CYS A 498 24.81 -10.32 -9.63
C CYS A 498 25.04 -10.10 -8.12
N VAL A 499 25.51 -8.92 -7.71
CA VAL A 499 25.65 -8.58 -6.28
C VAL A 499 24.31 -8.07 -5.76
N VAL A 500 23.63 -8.86 -4.93
CA VAL A 500 22.29 -8.54 -4.41
C VAL A 500 22.31 -8.33 -2.89
N TYR A 501 23.03 -9.20 -2.18
CA TYR A 501 22.96 -9.27 -0.73
C TYR A 501 24.15 -8.60 -0.03
N GLN A 502 23.91 -8.09 1.17
CA GLN A 502 24.95 -7.57 2.06
C GLN A 502 25.95 -8.67 2.48
N GLU A 503 25.44 -9.88 2.68
CA GLU A 503 26.20 -11.08 3.01
C GLU A 503 27.19 -11.43 1.88
N GLN A 504 26.80 -11.20 0.61
CA GLN A 504 27.71 -11.37 -0.53
C GLN A 504 28.83 -10.33 -0.51
N VAL A 505 28.50 -9.06 -0.23
CA VAL A 505 29.52 -8.00 -0.06
C VAL A 505 30.53 -8.40 1.02
N MET A 506 30.06 -8.94 2.15
CA MET A 506 30.93 -9.39 3.23
C MET A 506 31.84 -10.55 2.82
N ARG A 507 31.31 -11.53 2.06
CA ARG A 507 32.10 -12.66 1.56
C ARG A 507 33.11 -12.25 0.49
N ILE A 508 32.76 -11.30 -0.39
CA ILE A 508 33.68 -10.79 -1.41
C ILE A 508 34.93 -10.21 -0.75
N VAL A 509 34.77 -9.35 0.26
CA VAL A 509 35.93 -8.73 0.92
C VAL A 509 36.72 -9.73 1.77
N ARG A 510 36.06 -10.73 2.37
CA ARG A 510 36.74 -11.84 3.07
C ARG A 510 37.56 -12.70 2.11
N ASP A 511 36.95 -13.22 1.05
CA ASP A 511 37.57 -14.25 0.23
C ASP A 511 38.64 -13.66 -0.69
N LEU A 512 38.40 -12.45 -1.24
CA LEU A 512 39.36 -11.76 -2.10
C LEU A 512 40.50 -11.12 -1.30
N ALA A 513 40.21 -10.43 -0.18
CA ALA A 513 41.23 -9.64 0.53
C ALA A 513 41.64 -10.19 1.91
N GLY A 514 40.99 -11.24 2.42
CA GLY A 514 41.35 -11.91 3.67
C GLY A 514 40.84 -11.22 4.94
N PHE A 515 39.74 -10.46 4.86
CA PHE A 515 39.07 -9.88 6.02
C PHE A 515 38.47 -10.99 6.91
N SER A 516 38.36 -10.79 8.23
CA SER A 516 37.47 -11.60 9.08
C SER A 516 36.00 -11.28 8.74
N MET A 517 35.06 -12.17 9.09
CA MET A 517 33.63 -11.88 8.91
C MET A 517 33.19 -10.62 9.66
N GLY A 518 33.73 -10.39 10.86
CA GLY A 518 33.45 -9.19 11.64
C GLY A 518 34.03 -7.90 11.03
N GLN A 519 35.22 -7.96 10.44
CA GLN A 519 35.81 -6.85 9.68
C GLN A 519 35.01 -6.55 8.41
N SER A 520 34.57 -7.58 7.70
CA SER A 520 33.74 -7.45 6.50
C SER A 520 32.43 -6.71 6.77
N ASP A 521 31.80 -6.96 7.91
CA ASP A 521 30.60 -6.23 8.35
C ASP A 521 30.87 -4.73 8.58
N ASN A 522 32.03 -4.39 9.16
CA ASN A 522 32.43 -3.00 9.36
C ASN A 522 32.60 -2.26 8.02
N VAL A 523 33.19 -2.92 7.01
CA VAL A 523 33.33 -2.37 5.65
C VAL A 523 31.96 -2.12 5.01
N ARG A 524 31.04 -3.09 5.09
CA ARG A 524 29.66 -2.93 4.61
C ARG A 524 28.99 -1.69 5.23
N ARG A 525 29.11 -1.49 6.54
CA ARG A 525 28.50 -0.34 7.24
C ARG A 525 29.13 0.99 6.84
N ALA A 526 30.45 1.03 6.66
CA ALA A 526 31.15 2.22 6.16
C ALA A 526 30.66 2.60 4.75
N MET A 527 30.45 1.61 3.89
CA MET A 527 29.88 1.81 2.55
C MET A 527 28.44 2.34 2.61
N ALA A 528 27.59 1.76 3.46
CA ALA A 528 26.20 2.22 3.63
C ALA A 528 26.10 3.67 4.13
N LYS A 529 27.01 4.09 5.03
CA LYS A 529 27.04 5.47 5.58
C LYS A 529 27.74 6.49 4.69
N LYS A 530 28.32 6.09 3.57
CA LYS A 530 29.04 6.96 2.60
C LYS A 530 30.08 7.90 3.25
N LYS A 531 30.81 7.42 4.28
CA LYS A 531 31.84 8.23 4.94
C LYS A 531 33.13 8.25 4.10
N PRO A 532 33.57 9.40 3.55
CA PRO A 532 34.68 9.44 2.60
C PRO A 532 36.00 8.90 3.19
N ASP A 533 36.29 9.24 4.45
CA ASP A 533 37.54 8.88 5.11
C ASP A 533 37.63 7.38 5.44
N GLU A 534 36.53 6.79 5.93
CA GLU A 534 36.47 5.34 6.22
C GLU A 534 36.51 4.51 4.93
N LEU A 535 35.89 5.00 3.85
CA LEU A 535 35.91 4.35 2.54
C LEU A 535 37.30 4.34 1.91
N ALA A 536 38.04 5.45 1.99
CA ALA A 536 39.41 5.53 1.48
C ALA A 536 40.34 4.55 2.20
N LYS A 537 40.23 4.46 3.53
CA LYS A 537 40.97 3.47 4.34
C LYS A 537 40.59 2.04 3.96
N SER A 538 39.29 1.75 3.87
CA SER A 538 38.78 0.40 3.52
C SER A 538 39.25 -0.04 2.14
N ARG A 539 39.30 0.88 1.18
CA ARG A 539 39.83 0.64 -0.17
C ARG A 539 41.32 0.28 -0.13
N SER A 540 42.12 1.04 0.61
CA SER A 540 43.56 0.77 0.75
C SER A 540 43.82 -0.58 1.40
N LEU A 541 43.10 -0.91 2.49
CA LEU A 541 43.17 -2.23 3.13
C LEU A 541 42.73 -3.36 2.19
N PHE A 542 41.66 -3.17 1.41
CA PHE A 542 41.18 -4.18 0.47
C PHE A 542 42.20 -4.49 -0.62
N LEU A 543 42.84 -3.48 -1.20
CA LEU A 543 43.79 -3.67 -2.30
C LEU A 543 45.14 -4.20 -1.82
N TYR A 544 45.76 -3.51 -0.86
CA TYR A 544 47.16 -3.72 -0.49
C TYR A 544 47.36 -4.48 0.83
N GLY A 545 46.30 -4.68 1.61
CA GLY A 545 46.39 -5.29 2.94
C GLY A 545 46.97 -4.32 3.97
N GLY A 546 47.14 -4.80 5.20
CA GLY A 546 47.66 -4.00 6.31
C GLY A 546 47.10 -4.43 7.65
N LYS A 547 46.90 -3.47 8.55
CA LYS A 547 46.20 -3.67 9.82
C LYS A 547 44.95 -2.82 9.86
N ASP A 548 43.86 -3.37 10.36
CA ASP A 548 42.64 -2.59 10.64
C ASP A 548 42.85 -1.62 11.82
N GLU A 549 41.82 -0.85 12.16
CA GLU A 549 41.86 0.12 13.26
C GLU A 549 42.11 -0.53 14.65
N LYS A 550 41.95 -1.85 14.76
CA LYS A 550 42.18 -2.65 15.97
C LYS A 550 43.51 -3.40 15.96
N GLY A 551 44.30 -3.27 14.90
CA GLY A 551 45.59 -3.92 14.75
C GLY A 551 45.55 -5.34 14.17
N ASN A 552 44.38 -5.82 13.74
CA ASN A 552 44.22 -7.13 13.15
C ASN A 552 44.72 -7.15 11.69
N PRO A 553 45.47 -8.17 11.28
CA PRO A 553 46.06 -8.23 9.94
C PRO A 553 45.02 -8.55 8.86
N VAL A 554 45.15 -7.88 7.71
CA VAL A 554 44.42 -8.16 6.47
C VAL A 554 45.43 -8.36 5.36
N ALA A 555 45.29 -9.44 4.58
CA ALA A 555 46.28 -9.82 3.57
C ALA A 555 46.27 -8.89 2.33
N GLY A 556 45.10 -8.42 1.92
CA GLY A 556 44.91 -7.63 0.70
C GLY A 556 44.68 -8.48 -0.54
N ALA A 557 43.90 -7.97 -1.49
CA ALA A 557 43.49 -8.68 -2.70
C ALA A 557 44.67 -9.01 -3.62
N ILE A 558 45.63 -8.09 -3.73
CA ILE A 558 46.82 -8.27 -4.57
C ILE A 558 47.70 -9.40 -4.04
N ALA A 559 47.92 -9.46 -2.72
CA ALA A 559 48.71 -10.51 -2.09
C ALA A 559 48.05 -11.89 -2.20
N ARG A 560 46.73 -11.93 -2.39
CA ARG A 560 45.93 -13.15 -2.58
C ARG A 560 45.74 -13.55 -4.04
N GLY A 561 46.43 -12.89 -4.97
CA GLY A 561 46.48 -13.27 -6.38
C GLY A 561 45.47 -12.60 -7.30
N VAL A 562 44.72 -11.59 -6.81
CA VAL A 562 43.81 -10.79 -7.66
C VAL A 562 44.62 -9.67 -8.33
N GLN A 563 44.52 -9.55 -9.65
CA GLN A 563 45.19 -8.46 -10.37
C GLN A 563 44.65 -7.10 -9.93
N GLU A 564 45.54 -6.12 -9.73
CA GLU A 564 45.18 -4.79 -9.21
C GLU A 564 44.04 -4.09 -10.00
N PRO A 565 44.02 -4.07 -11.36
CA PRO A 565 42.91 -3.48 -12.10
C PRO A 565 41.56 -4.17 -11.83
N VAL A 566 41.58 -5.49 -11.68
CA VAL A 566 40.39 -6.30 -11.37
C VAL A 566 39.94 -6.05 -9.93
N ALA A 567 40.86 -5.98 -8.97
CA ALA A 567 40.54 -5.68 -7.58
C ALA A 567 39.93 -4.27 -7.42
N VAL A 568 40.46 -3.27 -8.14
CA VAL A 568 39.91 -1.91 -8.16
C VAL A 568 38.51 -1.89 -8.75
N LYS A 569 38.30 -2.59 -9.88
CA LYS A 569 36.98 -2.72 -10.50
C LYS A 569 35.98 -3.34 -9.53
N ILE A 570 36.29 -4.51 -8.96
CA ILE A 570 35.42 -5.23 -8.02
C ILE A 570 35.07 -4.36 -6.81
N PHE A 571 36.04 -3.64 -6.23
CA PHE A 571 35.78 -2.75 -5.10
C PHE A 571 34.83 -1.61 -5.48
N ASN A 572 35.00 -1.00 -6.65
CA ASN A 572 34.12 0.06 -7.12
C ASN A 572 32.70 -0.45 -7.41
N ASP A 573 32.58 -1.63 -8.03
CA ASP A 573 31.30 -2.28 -8.28
C ASP A 573 30.59 -2.56 -6.95
N VAL A 574 31.29 -3.16 -5.98
CA VAL A 574 30.77 -3.38 -4.62
C VAL A 574 30.36 -2.07 -3.94
N MET A 575 31.12 -0.99 -4.08
CA MET A 575 30.73 0.31 -3.51
C MET A 575 29.46 0.89 -4.12
N ALA A 576 29.31 0.77 -5.45
CA ALA A 576 28.11 1.24 -6.14
C ALA A 576 26.87 0.47 -5.65
N PHE A 577 27.01 -0.84 -5.41
CA PHE A 577 25.91 -1.69 -4.94
C PHE A 577 25.71 -1.70 -3.43
N ALA A 578 26.72 -1.44 -2.61
CA ALA A 578 26.60 -1.52 -1.15
C ALA A 578 25.57 -0.54 -0.56
N GLY A 579 25.32 0.58 -1.23
CA GLY A 579 24.24 1.50 -0.87
C GLY A 579 22.83 0.91 -1.05
N TYR A 580 22.70 -0.14 -1.86
CA TYR A 580 21.44 -0.78 -2.22
C TYR A 580 21.38 -2.28 -1.91
N ALA A 581 22.48 -2.88 -1.46
CA ALA A 581 22.55 -4.30 -1.10
C ALA A 581 21.58 -4.61 0.04
N PHE A 582 20.87 -5.72 -0.09
CA PHE A 582 19.79 -6.09 0.82
C PHE A 582 20.23 -7.12 1.86
N ASN A 583 19.58 -7.13 3.03
CA ASN A 583 19.84 -8.13 4.06
C ASN A 583 19.14 -9.44 3.68
N LYS A 584 19.92 -10.49 3.37
CA LYS A 584 19.38 -11.79 2.94
C LYS A 584 18.55 -12.44 4.04
N SER A 585 18.99 -12.37 5.29
CA SER A 585 18.27 -12.96 6.44
C SER A 585 16.84 -12.40 6.57
N HIS A 586 16.68 -11.09 6.39
CA HIS A 586 15.36 -10.44 6.39
C HIS A 586 14.52 -10.83 5.16
N ALA A 587 15.11 -10.83 3.96
CA ALA A 587 14.41 -11.26 2.75
C ALA A 587 13.95 -12.72 2.83
N ALA A 588 14.80 -13.60 3.36
CA ALA A 588 14.53 -15.02 3.48
C ALA A 588 13.35 -15.31 4.40
N ALA A 589 13.32 -14.69 5.58
CA ALA A 589 12.20 -14.84 6.50
C ALA A 589 10.88 -14.33 5.90
N TYR A 590 10.91 -13.20 5.18
CA TYR A 590 9.70 -12.67 4.54
C TYR A 590 9.26 -13.46 3.32
N ALA A 591 10.20 -14.06 2.58
CA ALA A 591 9.91 -14.98 1.48
C ALA A 591 9.20 -16.24 1.97
N VAL A 592 9.49 -16.73 3.18
CA VAL A 592 8.73 -17.84 3.79
C VAL A 592 7.26 -17.47 3.97
N VAL A 593 6.97 -16.26 4.46
CA VAL A 593 5.59 -15.78 4.58
C VAL A 593 4.93 -15.66 3.20
N ALA A 594 5.64 -15.11 2.21
CA ALA A 594 5.16 -15.02 0.83
C ALA A 594 4.82 -16.40 0.27
N TYR A 595 5.71 -17.37 0.45
CA TYR A 595 5.50 -18.75 0.02
C TYR A 595 4.29 -19.38 0.70
N ILE A 596 4.16 -19.27 2.03
CA ILE A 596 3.02 -19.84 2.77
C ILE A 596 1.70 -19.22 2.28
N THR A 597 1.65 -17.90 2.07
CA THR A 597 0.45 -17.27 1.50
C THR A 597 0.13 -17.77 0.10
N GLY A 598 1.15 -17.99 -0.74
CA GLY A 598 0.97 -18.60 -2.06
C GLY A 598 0.50 -20.05 -2.00
N TRP A 599 1.01 -20.83 -1.03
CA TRP A 599 0.61 -22.20 -0.78
C TRP A 599 -0.86 -22.30 -0.34
N LEU A 600 -1.28 -21.46 0.62
CA LEU A 600 -2.68 -21.37 1.04
C LEU A 600 -3.59 -20.98 -0.12
N LYS A 601 -3.15 -20.05 -0.97
CA LYS A 601 -3.90 -19.64 -2.17
C LYS A 601 -4.10 -20.77 -3.18
N ILE A 602 -3.17 -21.73 -3.28
CA ILE A 602 -3.29 -22.88 -4.19
C ILE A 602 -4.12 -24.00 -3.58
N HIS A 603 -3.85 -24.38 -2.33
CA HIS A 603 -4.44 -25.58 -1.72
C HIS A 603 -5.77 -25.30 -1.02
N TYR A 604 -5.95 -24.10 -0.45
CA TYR A 604 -7.15 -23.69 0.28
C TYR A 604 -7.61 -22.27 -0.14
N PRO A 605 -7.90 -22.06 -1.43
CA PRO A 605 -8.18 -20.72 -1.98
C PRO A 605 -9.40 -20.03 -1.35
N VAL A 606 -10.45 -20.79 -0.99
CA VAL A 606 -11.71 -20.23 -0.48
C VAL A 606 -11.52 -19.68 0.93
N GLU A 607 -10.92 -20.50 1.81
CA GLU A 607 -10.59 -20.16 3.20
C GLU A 607 -9.56 -19.02 3.25
N PHE A 608 -8.52 -19.09 2.42
CA PHE A 608 -7.49 -18.05 2.34
C PHE A 608 -8.08 -16.71 1.91
N MET A 609 -8.89 -16.68 0.86
CA MET A 609 -9.52 -15.44 0.39
C MET A 609 -10.54 -14.89 1.39
N ALA A 610 -11.28 -15.75 2.10
CA ALA A 610 -12.18 -15.32 3.18
C ALA A 610 -11.39 -14.69 4.35
N ALA A 611 -10.27 -15.31 4.77
CA ALA A 611 -9.38 -14.77 5.78
C ALA A 611 -8.72 -13.44 5.35
N MET A 612 -8.33 -13.32 4.09
CA MET A 612 -7.82 -12.06 3.53
C MET A 612 -8.86 -10.95 3.60
N LEU A 613 -10.11 -11.22 3.21
CA LEU A 613 -11.22 -10.25 3.29
C LEU A 613 -11.50 -9.81 4.73
N ASN A 614 -11.42 -10.74 5.70
CA ASN A 614 -11.56 -10.43 7.12
C ASN A 614 -10.56 -9.38 7.62
N SER A 615 -9.34 -9.39 7.08
CA SER A 615 -8.29 -8.46 7.48
C SER A 615 -8.50 -7.00 7.06
N PHE A 616 -9.50 -6.71 6.22
CA PHE A 616 -9.86 -5.36 5.74
C PHE A 616 -11.20 -4.84 6.27
N ILE A 617 -11.87 -5.59 7.16
CA ILE A 617 -13.08 -5.13 7.85
C ILE A 617 -12.75 -3.83 8.63
N GLY A 618 -13.60 -2.80 8.49
CA GLY A 618 -13.47 -1.56 9.27
C GLY A 618 -12.64 -0.42 8.66
N GLY A 619 -12.11 -0.56 7.44
CA GLY A 619 -11.39 0.58 6.82
C GLY A 619 -10.80 0.40 5.41
N GLY A 620 -10.95 -0.77 4.77
CA GLY A 620 -10.30 -1.08 3.49
C GLY A 620 -11.25 -1.40 2.34
N SER A 621 -12.34 -0.64 2.15
CA SER A 621 -13.37 -0.98 1.16
C SER A 621 -12.83 -1.14 -0.27
N LYS A 622 -11.81 -0.36 -0.66
CA LYS A 622 -11.15 -0.49 -1.96
C LYS A 622 -10.35 -1.79 -2.10
N GLN A 623 -9.58 -2.15 -1.08
CA GLN A 623 -8.80 -3.39 -1.05
C GLN A 623 -9.72 -4.62 -0.99
N ALA A 624 -10.78 -4.56 -0.17
CA ALA A 624 -11.80 -5.60 -0.13
C ALA A 624 -12.44 -5.81 -1.51
N ALA A 625 -12.81 -4.73 -2.22
CA ALA A 625 -13.33 -4.81 -3.59
C ALA A 625 -12.33 -5.45 -4.57
N HIS A 626 -11.03 -5.14 -4.44
CA HIS A 626 -9.98 -5.77 -5.23
C HIS A 626 -9.91 -7.29 -4.97
N TYR A 627 -9.90 -7.74 -3.71
CA TYR A 627 -9.84 -9.16 -3.40
C TYR A 627 -11.12 -9.92 -3.74
N VAL A 628 -12.30 -9.29 -3.67
CA VAL A 628 -13.54 -9.92 -4.17
C VAL A 628 -13.47 -10.16 -5.68
N ARG A 629 -12.92 -9.21 -6.45
CA ARG A 629 -12.69 -9.42 -7.89
C ARG A 629 -11.65 -10.51 -8.14
N ALA A 630 -10.57 -10.54 -7.36
CA ALA A 630 -9.57 -11.60 -7.45
C ALA A 630 -10.19 -12.99 -7.16
N ALA A 631 -11.02 -13.10 -6.11
CA ALA A 631 -11.74 -14.33 -5.78
C ALA A 631 -12.65 -14.79 -6.93
N ARG A 632 -13.39 -13.87 -7.56
CA ARG A 632 -14.21 -14.17 -8.75
C ARG A 632 -13.39 -14.66 -9.94
N ARG A 633 -12.22 -14.06 -10.22
CA ARG A 633 -11.29 -14.53 -11.27
C ARG A 633 -10.76 -15.93 -10.97
N MET A 634 -10.63 -16.29 -9.70
CA MET A 634 -10.26 -17.64 -9.25
C MET A 634 -11.44 -18.64 -9.30
N GLY A 635 -12.65 -18.20 -9.70
CA GLY A 635 -13.85 -19.03 -9.73
C GLY A 635 -14.57 -19.16 -8.39
N ILE A 636 -14.21 -18.35 -7.39
CA ILE A 636 -14.81 -18.36 -6.06
C ILE A 636 -15.97 -17.38 -6.04
N GLU A 637 -17.17 -17.89 -5.76
CA GLU A 637 -18.36 -17.07 -5.65
C GLU A 637 -18.43 -16.38 -4.28
N VAL A 638 -18.70 -15.07 -4.28
CA VAL A 638 -18.93 -14.28 -3.06
C VAL A 638 -20.42 -13.98 -2.95
N LEU A 639 -21.07 -14.60 -1.97
CA LEU A 639 -22.51 -14.50 -1.70
C LEU A 639 -22.83 -13.21 -0.94
N PRO A 640 -24.02 -12.61 -1.15
CA PRO A 640 -24.47 -11.44 -0.41
C PRO A 640 -24.56 -11.68 1.10
N PRO A 641 -24.47 -10.61 1.90
CA PRO A 641 -24.73 -10.72 3.32
C PRO A 641 -26.16 -11.21 3.53
N ASP A 642 -26.41 -11.86 4.66
CA ASP A 642 -27.74 -12.36 5.04
C ASP A 642 -27.86 -12.34 6.56
N VAL A 643 -28.94 -11.76 7.10
CA VAL A 643 -29.12 -11.63 8.57
C VAL A 643 -29.29 -12.99 9.29
N ASN A 644 -29.75 -14.03 8.59
CA ASN A 644 -29.90 -15.37 9.13
C ASN A 644 -28.63 -16.22 8.96
N LEU A 645 -27.88 -16.04 7.87
CA LEU A 645 -26.74 -16.90 7.55
C LEU A 645 -25.37 -16.26 7.87
N SER A 646 -25.19 -14.96 7.62
CA SER A 646 -23.89 -14.30 7.78
C SER A 646 -23.48 -14.14 9.24
N GLY A 647 -22.18 -14.27 9.51
CA GLY A 647 -21.54 -13.93 10.78
C GLY A 647 -20.93 -12.52 10.81
N GLY A 648 -20.15 -12.26 11.86
CA GLY A 648 -19.39 -11.02 12.03
C GLY A 648 -18.14 -10.94 11.16
N LYS A 649 -17.60 -12.09 10.76
CA LYS A 649 -16.50 -12.24 9.79
C LYS A 649 -17.05 -12.86 8.49
N PHE A 650 -16.33 -12.71 7.39
CA PHE A 650 -16.53 -13.49 6.17
C PHE A 650 -16.35 -14.97 6.50
N GLN A 651 -17.25 -15.80 6.00
CA GLN A 651 -17.31 -17.23 6.29
C GLN A 651 -17.33 -18.03 5.00
N THR A 652 -16.87 -19.27 5.07
CA THR A 652 -16.91 -20.22 3.96
C THR A 652 -18.20 -21.05 4.02
N GLU A 653 -18.89 -21.17 2.89
CA GLU A 653 -20.16 -21.90 2.78
C GLU A 653 -20.16 -22.71 1.47
N GLY A 654 -20.01 -24.03 1.56
CA GLY A 654 -20.10 -24.93 0.39
C GLY A 654 -19.15 -24.58 -0.76
N GLY A 655 -17.92 -24.14 -0.47
CA GLY A 655 -16.93 -23.69 -1.47
C GLY A 655 -17.12 -22.24 -1.95
N LYS A 656 -18.02 -21.48 -1.32
CA LYS A 656 -18.27 -20.06 -1.57
C LYS A 656 -17.90 -19.22 -0.36
N ILE A 657 -17.84 -17.90 -0.53
CA ILE A 657 -17.58 -16.96 0.56
C ILE A 657 -18.85 -16.17 0.86
N ARG A 658 -19.35 -16.26 2.09
CA ARG A 658 -20.48 -15.46 2.59
C ARG A 658 -19.99 -14.11 3.11
N PHE A 659 -20.61 -13.02 2.66
CA PHE A 659 -20.23 -11.66 3.05
C PHE A 659 -20.50 -11.39 4.54
N SER A 660 -19.57 -10.67 5.20
CA SER A 660 -19.66 -10.28 6.61
C SER A 660 -20.69 -9.18 6.87
N LEU A 661 -21.48 -9.31 7.94
CA LEU A 661 -22.36 -8.22 8.40
C LEU A 661 -21.59 -7.01 8.94
N ALA A 662 -20.40 -7.22 9.52
CA ALA A 662 -19.57 -6.14 10.05
C ALA A 662 -18.83 -5.35 8.95
N ALA A 663 -18.75 -5.90 7.74
CA ALA A 663 -18.18 -5.19 6.58
C ALA A 663 -19.16 -4.18 5.96
N VAL A 664 -20.44 -4.20 6.35
CA VAL A 664 -21.47 -3.26 5.85
C VAL A 664 -21.27 -1.88 6.48
N LYS A 665 -21.19 -0.84 5.66
CA LYS A 665 -21.02 0.55 6.12
C LYS A 665 -22.16 0.96 7.06
N ASN A 666 -21.83 1.68 8.12
CA ASN A 666 -22.73 2.10 9.22
C ASN A 666 -23.24 0.98 10.14
N VAL A 667 -22.79 -0.27 9.97
CA VAL A 667 -23.10 -1.37 10.90
C VAL A 667 -21.90 -1.55 11.84
N GLY A 668 -22.11 -1.31 13.14
CA GLY A 668 -21.04 -1.44 14.14
C GLY A 668 -20.79 -2.89 14.55
N ALA A 669 -19.54 -3.24 14.85
CA ALA A 669 -19.17 -4.60 15.27
C ALA A 669 -19.98 -5.09 16.49
N GLY A 670 -20.22 -4.22 17.48
CA GLY A 670 -21.05 -4.56 18.65
C GLY A 670 -22.49 -4.94 18.29
N VAL A 671 -23.10 -4.24 17.34
CA VAL A 671 -24.46 -4.52 16.85
C VAL A 671 -24.53 -5.90 16.18
N VAL A 672 -23.48 -6.28 15.44
CA VAL A 672 -23.40 -7.59 14.80
C VAL A 672 -23.24 -8.71 15.83
N THR A 673 -22.43 -8.49 16.87
CA THR A 673 -22.31 -9.45 17.98
C THR A 673 -23.65 -9.66 18.68
N GLU A 674 -24.41 -8.60 18.95
CA GLU A 674 -25.75 -8.67 19.54
C GLU A 674 -26.74 -9.40 18.61
N LEU A 675 -26.71 -9.12 17.31
CA LEU A 675 -27.54 -9.80 16.30
C LEU A 675 -27.30 -11.31 16.30
N ILE A 676 -26.03 -11.73 16.32
CA ILE A 676 -25.65 -13.14 16.30
C ILE A 676 -26.02 -13.82 17.63
N ALA A 677 -25.81 -13.14 18.75
CA ALA A 677 -26.19 -13.64 20.08
C ALA A 677 -27.71 -13.88 20.17
N ASP A 678 -28.50 -12.92 19.71
CA ASP A 678 -29.97 -13.04 19.66
C ASP A 678 -30.41 -14.17 18.71
N ARG A 679 -29.85 -14.24 17.49
CA ARG A 679 -30.10 -15.34 16.54
C ARG A 679 -29.78 -16.72 17.11
N THR A 680 -28.69 -16.82 17.88
CA THR A 680 -28.27 -18.08 18.52
C THR A 680 -29.19 -18.47 19.68
N ALA A 681 -29.66 -17.50 20.46
CA ALA A 681 -30.54 -17.74 21.61
C ALA A 681 -32.00 -18.04 21.20
N ASN A 682 -32.52 -17.30 20.23
CA ASN A 682 -33.94 -17.26 19.88
C ASN A 682 -34.27 -17.86 18.49
N GLY A 683 -33.27 -18.39 17.79
CA GLY A 683 -33.41 -18.96 16.43
C GLY A 683 -33.40 -17.90 15.32
N GLU A 684 -33.50 -18.37 14.07
CA GLU A 684 -33.54 -17.54 12.86
C GLU A 684 -34.71 -16.56 12.87
N TYR A 685 -34.56 -15.45 12.16
CA TYR A 685 -35.62 -14.48 11.94
C TYR A 685 -36.56 -15.03 10.87
N ALA A 686 -37.79 -15.40 11.26
CA ALA A 686 -38.80 -15.93 10.34
C ALA A 686 -39.32 -14.86 9.37
N THR A 687 -39.44 -13.61 9.82
CA THR A 687 -39.95 -12.49 9.03
C THR A 687 -39.19 -11.20 9.31
N TYR A 688 -39.35 -10.19 8.44
CA TYR A 688 -38.69 -8.89 8.62
C TYR A 688 -39.26 -8.13 9.83
N GLY A 689 -40.55 -8.26 10.12
CA GLY A 689 -41.16 -7.77 11.35
C GLY A 689 -40.49 -8.34 12.59
N THR A 690 -40.32 -9.68 12.66
CA THR A 690 -39.64 -10.35 13.77
C THR A 690 -38.20 -9.86 13.95
N PHE A 691 -37.47 -9.66 12.84
CA PHE A 691 -36.13 -9.06 12.87
C PHE A 691 -36.13 -7.65 13.46
N LEU A 692 -37.02 -6.75 12.98
CA LEU A 692 -37.09 -5.38 13.50
C LEU A 692 -37.46 -5.34 14.99
N ARG A 693 -38.39 -6.18 15.46
CA ARG A 693 -38.79 -6.22 16.87
C ARG A 693 -37.67 -6.67 17.79
N ARG A 694 -37.02 -7.80 17.45
CA ARG A 694 -35.91 -8.35 18.24
C ARG A 694 -34.73 -7.39 18.28
N MET A 695 -34.41 -6.76 17.15
CA MET A 695 -33.27 -5.84 17.07
C MET A 695 -33.58 -4.41 17.56
N SER A 696 -34.85 -3.98 17.61
CA SER A 696 -35.25 -2.63 18.09
C SER A 696 -34.76 -2.31 19.50
N GLY A 697 -34.44 -3.34 20.30
CA GLY A 697 -33.96 -3.22 21.67
C GLY A 697 -32.46 -3.25 21.88
N THR A 698 -31.71 -3.38 20.81
CA THR A 698 -30.25 -3.51 20.83
C THR A 698 -29.62 -2.16 20.47
N GLY A 699 -28.30 -2.08 20.36
CA GLY A 699 -27.60 -0.88 19.87
C GLY A 699 -27.91 -0.52 18.40
N MET A 700 -28.80 -1.25 17.72
CA MET A 700 -29.12 -1.09 16.31
C MET A 700 -29.97 0.16 16.06
N ASN A 701 -29.40 1.13 15.34
CA ASN A 701 -30.11 2.34 14.93
C ASN A 701 -30.75 2.19 13.54
N ARG A 702 -31.67 3.10 13.20
CA ARG A 702 -32.32 3.17 11.88
C ARG A 702 -31.33 3.07 10.73
N LYS A 703 -30.21 3.79 10.82
CA LYS A 703 -29.20 3.86 9.76
C LYS A 703 -28.53 2.51 9.52
N ALA A 704 -28.30 1.71 10.58
CA ALA A 704 -27.76 0.37 10.47
C ALA A 704 -28.74 -0.59 9.78
N VAL A 705 -30.03 -0.56 10.14
CA VAL A 705 -31.07 -1.37 9.48
C VAL A 705 -31.21 -0.99 8.00
N GLU A 706 -31.26 0.31 7.70
CA GLU A 706 -31.32 0.80 6.33
C GLU A 706 -30.11 0.35 5.52
N SER A 707 -28.91 0.39 6.11
CA SER A 707 -27.68 -0.10 5.49
C SER A 707 -27.71 -1.61 5.24
N LEU A 708 -28.26 -2.42 6.15
CA LEU A 708 -28.44 -3.87 5.96
C LEU A 708 -29.41 -4.18 4.81
N VAL A 709 -30.53 -3.47 4.75
CA VAL A 709 -31.51 -3.62 3.65
C VAL A 709 -30.89 -3.22 2.31
N LYS A 710 -30.22 -2.06 2.25
CA LYS A 710 -29.54 -1.58 1.03
C LYS A 710 -28.43 -2.53 0.56
N ALA A 711 -27.73 -3.16 1.49
CA ALA A 711 -26.70 -4.16 1.24
C ALA A 711 -27.24 -5.52 0.76
N GLY A 712 -28.56 -5.74 0.81
CA GLY A 712 -29.19 -7.02 0.46
C GLY A 712 -29.22 -8.05 1.59
N ALA A 713 -28.85 -7.69 2.82
CA ALA A 713 -28.82 -8.60 3.96
C ALA A 713 -30.21 -9.12 4.37
N CYS A 714 -31.26 -8.41 3.99
CA CYS A 714 -32.65 -8.73 4.29
C CYS A 714 -33.40 -9.31 3.07
N ASP A 715 -32.72 -9.58 1.94
CA ASP A 715 -33.37 -10.08 0.73
C ASP A 715 -33.98 -11.48 0.92
N GLY A 716 -33.45 -12.27 1.88
CA GLY A 716 -33.96 -13.60 2.24
C GLY A 716 -35.40 -13.62 2.76
N PHE A 717 -35.96 -12.48 3.19
CA PHE A 717 -37.37 -12.39 3.60
C PHE A 717 -38.35 -12.37 2.41
N GLY A 718 -37.86 -12.23 1.18
CA GLY A 718 -38.71 -12.20 -0.03
C GLY A 718 -39.54 -10.92 -0.19
N ILE A 719 -39.18 -9.84 0.52
CA ILE A 719 -39.86 -8.55 0.50
C ILE A 719 -39.03 -7.56 -0.33
N GLU A 720 -39.71 -6.68 -1.07
CA GLU A 720 -39.07 -5.63 -1.85
C GLU A 720 -38.30 -4.63 -0.95
N ARG A 721 -37.07 -4.25 -1.33
CA ARG A 721 -36.18 -3.37 -0.54
C ARG A 721 -36.85 -2.00 -0.31
N ALA A 722 -37.55 -1.47 -1.31
CA ALA A 722 -38.29 -0.21 -1.18
C ALA A 722 -39.35 -0.26 -0.06
N ARG A 723 -40.06 -1.38 0.06
CA ARG A 723 -41.08 -1.60 1.09
C ARG A 723 -40.45 -1.77 2.47
N MET A 724 -39.34 -2.50 2.56
CA MET A 724 -38.60 -2.72 3.81
C MET A 724 -38.05 -1.40 4.40
N VAL A 725 -37.52 -0.50 3.57
CA VAL A 725 -37.01 0.81 4.03
C VAL A 725 -38.14 1.71 4.55
N ALA A 726 -39.30 1.68 3.91
CA ALA A 726 -40.43 2.56 4.26
C ALA A 726 -41.04 2.27 5.63
N VAL A 727 -40.95 1.02 6.12
CA VAL A 727 -41.58 0.60 7.39
C VAL A 727 -40.67 0.69 8.61
N ILE A 728 -39.37 0.98 8.44
CA ILE A 728 -38.38 0.99 9.55
C ILE A 728 -38.82 1.91 10.68
N ASP A 729 -39.14 3.17 10.38
CA ASP A 729 -39.50 4.18 11.39
C ASP A 729 -40.77 3.82 12.14
N LEU A 730 -41.77 3.33 11.40
CA LEU A 730 -43.06 2.98 11.95
C LEU A 730 -42.90 1.84 12.97
N CYS A 731 -42.13 0.81 12.61
CA CYS A 731 -41.87 -0.34 13.49
C CYS A 731 -41.06 0.07 14.73
N PHE A 732 -39.99 0.85 14.55
CA PHE A 732 -39.17 1.33 15.67
C PHE A 732 -39.98 2.19 16.64
N ALA A 733 -40.87 3.06 16.13
CA ALA A 733 -41.75 3.87 16.96
C ALA A 733 -42.80 3.03 17.70
N GLN A 734 -43.38 2.02 17.05
CA GLN A 734 -44.33 1.09 17.67
C GLN A 734 -43.68 0.30 18.81
N GLU A 735 -42.50 -0.26 18.59
CA GLU A 735 -41.75 -1.02 19.62
C GLU A 735 -41.30 -0.14 20.79
N THR A 736 -40.83 1.08 20.50
CA THR A 736 -40.46 2.04 21.55
C THR A 736 -41.67 2.39 22.42
N ASN A 737 -42.85 2.55 21.81
CA ASN A 737 -44.08 2.83 22.54
C ASN A 737 -44.55 1.63 23.36
N LEU A 738 -44.50 0.41 22.80
CA LEU A 738 -44.84 -0.83 23.52
C LEU A 738 -43.96 -1.04 24.76
N ARG A 739 -42.64 -0.79 24.63
CA ARG A 739 -41.71 -0.88 25.78
C ARG A 739 -41.98 0.17 26.84
N LYS A 740 -42.33 1.40 26.46
CA LYS A 740 -42.74 2.44 27.41
C LYS A 740 -44.00 2.01 28.17
N THR A 741 -44.98 1.42 27.47
CA THR A 741 -46.22 0.94 28.11
C THR A 741 -45.99 -0.26 29.04
N GLN A 742 -45.08 -1.19 28.68
CA GLN A 742 -44.63 -2.29 29.54
C GLN A 742 -43.90 -1.80 30.80
N ILE A 743 -42.99 -0.82 30.66
CA ILE A 743 -42.24 -0.25 31.79
C ILE A 743 -43.15 0.57 32.72
N GLU A 744 -44.21 1.20 32.21
CA GLU A 744 -45.20 1.96 32.98
C GLU A 744 -46.19 1.07 33.77
N GLY A 745 -46.02 -0.26 33.76
CA GLY A 745 -46.78 -1.19 34.62
C GLY A 745 -48.22 -1.43 34.18
N GLN A 746 -48.63 -0.97 32.99
CA GLN A 746 -49.83 -1.45 32.33
C GLN A 746 -49.53 -2.82 31.71
N MET A 747 -49.75 -3.89 32.48
CA MET A 747 -49.89 -5.22 31.88
C MET A 747 -51.06 -5.15 30.88
N THR A 748 -50.75 -5.22 29.59
CA THR A 748 -51.77 -5.49 28.58
C THR A 748 -52.37 -6.85 28.92
N LEU A 749 -53.70 -6.97 28.75
CA LEU A 749 -54.53 -8.13 29.12
C LEU A 749 -54.09 -9.47 28.46
N PHE A 750 -52.98 -9.47 27.71
CA PHE A 750 -52.45 -10.58 26.91
C PHE A 750 -51.11 -11.15 27.41
N GLU A 751 -50.42 -10.52 28.36
CA GLU A 751 -49.13 -11.04 28.89
C GLU A 751 -49.27 -12.28 29.80
N SER A 752 -50.49 -12.66 30.19
CA SER A 752 -50.74 -13.79 31.10
C SER A 752 -51.19 -15.08 30.41
N CYS A 753 -51.14 -15.15 29.08
CA CYS A 753 -51.57 -16.33 28.32
C CYS A 753 -50.42 -16.93 27.50
N ASP A 754 -49.93 -18.08 27.95
CA ASP A 754 -49.00 -18.97 27.23
C ASP A 754 -49.79 -19.74 26.13
N THR A 755 -50.37 -19.00 25.19
CA THR A 755 -51.24 -19.50 24.12
C THR A 755 -50.68 -19.17 22.74
N GLN A 756 -51.07 -19.97 21.74
CA GLN A 756 -50.76 -19.81 20.31
C GLN A 756 -50.80 -18.35 19.82
N GLU A 757 -51.72 -17.54 20.36
CA GLU A 757 -51.93 -16.12 20.05
C GLU A 757 -50.75 -15.19 20.37
N ALA A 758 -49.90 -15.50 21.35
CA ALA A 758 -48.71 -14.70 21.66
C ALA A 758 -47.59 -14.92 20.63
N ARG A 759 -47.50 -16.14 20.07
CA ARG A 759 -46.62 -16.45 18.94
C ARG A 759 -47.13 -15.80 17.66
N ASP A 760 -48.45 -15.81 17.44
CA ASP A 760 -49.07 -15.13 16.29
C ASP A 760 -48.84 -13.60 16.30
N PHE A 761 -48.73 -12.97 17.48
CA PHE A 761 -48.38 -11.55 17.61
C PHE A 761 -46.88 -11.29 17.36
N ALA A 762 -46.01 -12.20 17.79
CA ALA A 762 -44.56 -12.12 17.57
C ALA A 762 -44.19 -12.28 16.08
N ASP A 763 -44.95 -13.06 15.32
CA ASP A 763 -44.78 -13.31 13.88
C ASP A 763 -45.62 -12.39 12.98
N MET A 764 -46.34 -11.41 13.55
CA MET A 764 -47.16 -10.48 12.78
C MET A 764 -46.28 -9.57 11.91
N GLU A 765 -46.54 -9.49 10.60
CA GLU A 765 -45.78 -8.60 9.71
C GLU A 765 -46.29 -7.15 9.77
N PRO A 766 -45.40 -6.14 9.62
CA PRO A 766 -45.83 -4.75 9.50
C PRO A 766 -46.61 -4.54 8.21
N GLN A 767 -47.50 -3.53 8.20
CA GLN A 767 -48.23 -3.19 6.99
C GLN A 767 -47.30 -2.52 5.99
N TYR A 768 -46.91 -3.26 4.94
CA TYR A 768 -46.07 -2.72 3.88
C TYR A 768 -46.86 -1.78 2.97
N PRO A 769 -46.36 -0.56 2.71
CA PRO A 769 -46.96 0.33 1.73
C PRO A 769 -46.77 -0.23 0.31
N ASP A 770 -47.76 -0.02 -0.55
CA ASP A 770 -47.67 -0.42 -1.96
C ASP A 770 -46.81 0.61 -2.73
N ILE A 771 -45.50 0.36 -2.71
CA ILE A 771 -44.49 1.19 -3.36
C ILE A 771 -43.80 0.34 -4.42
N ARG A 772 -43.50 0.96 -5.57
CA ARG A 772 -42.72 0.32 -6.63
C ARG A 772 -41.30 0.04 -6.15
N GLU A 773 -40.82 -1.17 -6.40
CA GLU A 773 -39.43 -1.56 -6.15
C GLU A 773 -38.42 -0.67 -6.89
N PHE A 774 -37.23 -0.53 -6.29
CA PHE A 774 -36.08 0.13 -6.90
C PHE A 774 -35.66 -0.54 -8.21
N GLY A 775 -35.30 0.26 -9.22
CA GLY A 775 -34.68 -0.25 -10.45
C GLY A 775 -33.35 -0.97 -10.17
N SER A 776 -32.95 -1.87 -11.06
CA SER A 776 -31.71 -2.65 -10.93
C SER A 776 -30.47 -1.76 -10.74
N GLU A 777 -30.36 -0.66 -11.49
CA GLU A 777 -29.27 0.31 -11.37
C GLU A 777 -29.21 0.93 -9.98
N MET A 778 -30.36 1.37 -9.45
CA MET A 778 -30.42 1.96 -8.10
C MET A 778 -30.07 0.94 -7.02
N ARG A 779 -30.48 -0.32 -7.16
CA ARG A 779 -30.11 -1.40 -6.22
C ARG A 779 -28.60 -1.66 -6.23
N LEU A 780 -27.98 -1.69 -7.40
CA LEU A 780 -26.53 -1.84 -7.54
C LEU A 780 -25.79 -0.64 -6.93
N THR A 781 -26.28 0.59 -7.16
CA THR A 781 -25.71 1.80 -6.54
C THR A 781 -25.81 1.75 -5.02
N MET A 782 -26.95 1.30 -4.46
CA MET A 782 -27.11 1.10 -3.02
C MET A 782 -26.14 0.05 -2.47
N GLU A 783 -25.94 -1.06 -3.18
CA GLU A 783 -24.93 -2.07 -2.82
C GLU A 783 -23.52 -1.49 -2.83
N LYS A 784 -23.14 -0.74 -3.87
CA LYS A 784 -21.84 -0.07 -3.92
C LYS A 784 -21.67 0.96 -2.80
N GLU A 785 -22.72 1.69 -2.45
CA GLU A 785 -22.68 2.67 -1.36
C GLU A 785 -22.43 2.00 0.01
N MET A 786 -23.05 0.84 0.26
CA MET A 786 -23.00 0.14 1.54
C MET A 786 -21.85 -0.86 1.66
N LEU A 787 -21.51 -1.58 0.58
CA LEU A 787 -20.48 -2.62 0.52
C LEU A 787 -19.14 -2.09 -0.03
N GLY A 788 -19.18 -0.97 -0.76
CA GLY A 788 -18.02 -0.37 -1.42
C GLY A 788 -17.80 -0.82 -2.87
N PHE A 789 -18.51 -1.83 -3.34
CA PHE A 789 -18.42 -2.37 -4.70
C PHE A 789 -19.72 -3.10 -5.07
N TYR A 790 -19.89 -3.44 -6.36
CA TYR A 790 -21.07 -4.15 -6.83
C TYR A 790 -20.97 -5.66 -6.62
N LEU A 791 -21.89 -6.23 -5.82
CA LEU A 791 -21.86 -7.66 -5.46
C LEU A 791 -22.85 -8.48 -6.30
N SER A 792 -24.11 -8.08 -6.44
CA SER A 792 -25.12 -8.86 -7.18
C SER A 792 -24.98 -8.82 -8.72
N GLY A 793 -24.16 -7.92 -9.26
CA GLY A 793 -23.89 -7.75 -10.69
C GLY A 793 -23.03 -6.50 -10.93
N HIS A 794 -22.89 -6.05 -12.16
CA HIS A 794 -22.29 -4.75 -12.52
C HIS A 794 -23.26 -3.97 -13.43
N PRO A 795 -23.34 -2.62 -13.33
CA PRO A 795 -24.18 -1.84 -14.26
C PRO A 795 -23.83 -2.08 -15.74
N LEU A 796 -22.57 -2.43 -16.02
CA LEU A 796 -22.11 -2.78 -17.36
C LEU A 796 -22.49 -4.19 -17.83
N ASP A 797 -23.00 -5.07 -16.96
CA ASP A 797 -23.40 -6.43 -17.35
C ASP A 797 -24.52 -6.41 -18.40
N ARG A 798 -25.40 -5.40 -18.35
CA ARG A 798 -26.43 -5.19 -19.37
C ARG A 798 -25.83 -5.03 -20.77
N PHE A 799 -24.65 -4.43 -20.84
CA PHE A 799 -23.92 -4.15 -22.07
C PHE A 799 -22.84 -5.18 -22.37
N ALA A 800 -22.76 -6.31 -21.66
CA ALA A 800 -21.69 -7.29 -21.80
C ALA A 800 -21.51 -7.76 -23.26
N ASP A 801 -22.59 -7.94 -24.01
CA ASP A 801 -22.54 -8.33 -25.43
C ASP A 801 -22.02 -7.23 -26.36
N VAL A 802 -22.29 -5.96 -26.04
CA VAL A 802 -21.75 -4.80 -26.75
C VAL A 802 -20.26 -4.67 -26.42
N ILE A 803 -19.91 -4.74 -25.15
CA ILE A 803 -18.53 -4.69 -24.64
C ILE A 803 -17.69 -5.77 -25.32
N ARG A 804 -18.13 -7.04 -25.31
CA ARG A 804 -17.42 -8.16 -25.96
C ARG A 804 -17.19 -7.98 -27.46
N ARG A 805 -18.02 -7.19 -28.16
CA ARG A 805 -17.93 -7.00 -29.61
C ARG A 805 -17.10 -5.78 -30.02
N TYR A 806 -17.07 -4.74 -29.19
CA TYR A 806 -16.49 -3.45 -29.55
C TYR A 806 -15.27 -3.07 -28.73
N VAL A 807 -15.11 -3.59 -27.51
CA VAL A 807 -13.97 -3.30 -26.64
C VAL A 807 -12.77 -4.13 -27.08
N THR A 808 -11.65 -3.46 -27.32
CA THR A 808 -10.39 -4.09 -27.73
C THR A 808 -9.52 -4.42 -26.53
N ILE A 809 -9.53 -3.56 -25.51
CA ILE A 809 -8.76 -3.68 -24.26
C ILE A 809 -9.62 -3.33 -23.03
N ASP A 810 -9.27 -3.91 -21.88
CA ASP A 810 -9.82 -3.54 -20.56
C ASP A 810 -8.76 -2.90 -19.66
N ARG A 811 -9.13 -2.48 -18.44
CA ARG A 811 -8.22 -1.89 -17.46
C ARG A 811 -7.02 -2.77 -17.16
N SER A 812 -7.16 -4.10 -17.19
CA SER A 812 -6.05 -5.01 -16.88
C SER A 812 -4.93 -4.94 -17.92
N ALA A 813 -5.27 -4.63 -19.17
CA ALA A 813 -4.31 -4.44 -20.26
C ALA A 813 -3.54 -3.11 -20.15
N LEU A 814 -4.13 -2.06 -19.56
CA LEU A 814 -3.45 -0.77 -19.30
C LEU A 814 -2.34 -0.83 -18.24
N SER A 815 -2.21 -1.95 -17.53
CA SER A 815 -1.13 -2.21 -16.56
C SER A 815 0.04 -3.03 -17.13
N ALA A 816 -0.06 -3.54 -18.35
CA ALA A 816 1.02 -4.29 -18.99
C ALA A 816 2.02 -3.31 -19.64
N HIS A 817 3.31 -3.43 -19.31
CA HIS A 817 4.36 -2.63 -19.95
C HIS A 817 4.50 -2.99 -21.44
N PRO A 818 4.96 -2.05 -22.30
CA PRO A 818 5.30 -2.38 -23.69
C PRO A 818 6.44 -3.39 -23.72
N ALA A 819 6.33 -4.43 -24.55
CA ALA A 819 7.46 -5.26 -24.89
C ALA A 819 8.37 -4.48 -25.85
N GLU A 820 9.66 -4.33 -25.53
CA GLU A 820 10.63 -3.78 -26.48
C GLU A 820 10.77 -4.72 -27.68
N GLU A 821 10.60 -4.17 -28.89
CA GLU A 821 10.73 -4.88 -30.16
C GLU A 821 12.18 -5.36 -30.36
N ASN A 822 12.42 -6.68 -30.23
CA ASN A 822 13.57 -7.32 -30.85
C ASN A 822 13.15 -7.84 -32.23
N GLU A 823 13.60 -7.18 -33.29
CA GLU A 823 13.61 -7.71 -34.65
C GLU A 823 14.53 -8.94 -34.69
N ASP A 824 13.97 -10.14 -34.78
CA ASP A 824 14.50 -11.33 -35.48
C ASP A 824 14.00 -12.65 -34.85
N VAL A 825 12.72 -13.02 -35.03
CA VAL A 825 12.30 -14.44 -34.96
C VAL A 825 11.12 -14.69 -35.90
N GLN A 826 11.26 -15.65 -36.82
CA GLN A 826 10.20 -16.10 -37.73
C GLN A 826 9.13 -16.93 -36.99
N PRO A 827 7.83 -16.84 -37.35
CA PRO A 827 6.78 -17.54 -36.63
C PRO A 827 6.47 -18.92 -37.24
N GLU A 828 6.67 -19.99 -36.47
CA GLU A 828 5.94 -21.25 -36.68
C GLU A 828 5.19 -21.67 -35.39
N GLU A 829 3.87 -21.72 -35.54
CA GLU A 829 2.84 -22.51 -34.86
C GLU A 829 3.01 -22.92 -33.38
N VAL A 830 2.41 -22.14 -32.46
CA VAL A 830 1.71 -22.66 -31.27
C VAL A 830 0.45 -21.84 -30.97
N PHE A 831 -0.73 -22.48 -31.07
CA PHE A 831 -2.03 -21.95 -30.65
C PHE A 831 -2.16 -21.99 -29.11
N VAL A 832 -1.74 -20.92 -28.42
CA VAL A 832 -2.28 -20.52 -27.11
C VAL A 832 -2.23 -18.99 -27.07
N ALA A 833 -3.39 -18.33 -27.05
CA ALA A 833 -3.49 -16.87 -27.17
C ALA A 833 -3.03 -16.14 -25.89
N SER A 834 -1.72 -16.02 -25.70
CA SER A 834 -1.10 -14.96 -24.90
C SER A 834 -1.05 -13.70 -25.78
N ARG A 835 -1.76 -12.63 -25.40
CA ARG A 835 -1.78 -11.37 -26.17
C ARG A 835 -0.45 -10.62 -26.01
N PRO A 836 0.16 -10.08 -27.09
CA PRO A 836 1.34 -9.23 -27.00
C PRO A 836 1.03 -7.89 -26.31
N GLY A 837 2.02 -7.30 -25.64
CA GLY A 837 1.89 -6.08 -24.84
C GLY A 837 1.43 -4.85 -25.64
N LEU A 838 0.80 -3.88 -24.97
CA LEU A 838 0.30 -2.65 -25.59
C LEU A 838 1.43 -1.68 -25.93
N ASN A 839 1.47 -1.20 -27.17
CA ASN A 839 2.40 -0.16 -27.60
C ASN A 839 1.87 1.24 -27.29
N GLU A 840 2.75 2.15 -26.83
CA GLU A 840 2.40 3.56 -26.64
C GLU A 840 1.97 4.19 -27.98
N GLY A 841 0.82 4.88 -28.01
CA GLY A 841 0.26 5.40 -29.26
C GLY A 841 -0.72 4.47 -29.98
N ALA A 842 -0.96 3.25 -29.47
CA ALA A 842 -1.98 2.36 -30.01
C ALA A 842 -3.39 2.95 -29.86
N ARG A 843 -4.21 2.84 -30.92
CA ARG A 843 -5.61 3.24 -30.91
C ARG A 843 -6.47 2.08 -30.44
N GLU A 844 -7.14 2.29 -29.32
CA GLU A 844 -7.88 1.25 -28.62
C GLU A 844 -9.27 1.74 -28.19
N VAL A 845 -10.18 0.80 -27.99
CA VAL A 845 -11.56 1.04 -27.60
C VAL A 845 -11.81 0.41 -26.24
N MET A 846 -12.24 1.22 -25.28
CA MET A 846 -12.55 0.81 -23.91
C MET A 846 -13.99 1.16 -23.56
N ALA A 847 -14.62 0.38 -22.70
CA ALA A 847 -15.92 0.70 -22.13
C ALA A 847 -15.80 0.92 -20.63
N GLY A 848 -16.54 1.88 -20.10
CA GLY A 848 -16.53 2.16 -18.67
C GLY A 848 -17.75 2.95 -18.22
N LEU A 849 -18.09 2.79 -16.94
CA LEU A 849 -19.04 3.62 -16.23
C LEU A 849 -18.31 4.85 -15.71
N VAL A 850 -18.76 6.06 -16.06
CA VAL A 850 -18.14 7.30 -15.59
C VAL A 850 -18.39 7.46 -14.09
N LEU A 851 -17.36 7.36 -13.25
CA LEU A 851 -17.48 7.55 -11.80
C LEU A 851 -17.34 9.02 -11.40
N ALA A 852 -16.40 9.72 -12.03
CA ALA A 852 -16.10 11.09 -11.68
C ALA A 852 -15.60 11.89 -12.89
N ARG A 853 -15.99 13.17 -12.93
CA ARG A 853 -15.58 14.13 -13.94
C ARG A 853 -14.86 15.30 -13.26
N LYS A 854 -13.59 15.55 -13.64
CA LYS A 854 -12.82 16.70 -13.15
C LYS A 854 -12.43 17.59 -14.33
N ASN A 855 -13.11 18.72 -14.45
CA ASN A 855 -12.76 19.75 -15.42
C ASN A 855 -11.53 20.53 -14.92
N LYS A 856 -10.55 20.75 -15.80
CA LYS A 856 -9.37 21.59 -15.57
C LYS A 856 -9.22 22.59 -16.71
N THR A 857 -8.72 23.77 -16.39
CA THR A 857 -8.41 24.78 -17.40
C THR A 857 -6.96 24.61 -17.86
N THR A 858 -6.74 24.57 -19.18
CA THR A 858 -5.41 24.47 -19.79
C THR A 858 -4.67 25.82 -19.74
N ARG A 859 -3.36 25.83 -20.01
CA ARG A 859 -2.54 27.07 -20.09
C ARG A 859 -3.05 28.10 -21.11
N LYS A 860 -3.88 27.68 -22.08
CA LYS A 860 -4.52 28.55 -23.08
C LYS A 860 -5.94 29.01 -22.69
N ASN A 861 -6.35 28.77 -21.44
CA ASN A 861 -7.67 29.06 -20.90
C ASN A 861 -8.84 28.21 -21.46
N ASP A 862 -8.55 27.12 -22.18
CA ASP A 862 -9.55 26.16 -22.66
C ASP A 862 -9.82 25.06 -21.61
N LEU A 863 -11.09 24.60 -21.50
CA LEU A 863 -11.52 23.54 -20.57
C LEU A 863 -11.16 22.14 -21.09
N MET A 864 -10.37 21.37 -20.33
CA MET A 864 -10.12 19.94 -20.51
C MET A 864 -10.77 19.14 -19.35
N CYS A 865 -10.89 17.83 -19.50
CA CYS A 865 -11.52 16.97 -18.49
C CYS A 865 -10.72 15.69 -18.24
N PHE A 866 -10.56 15.33 -16.97
CA PHE A 866 -10.11 14.01 -16.54
C PHE A 866 -11.34 13.22 -16.08
N LEU A 867 -11.56 12.06 -16.71
CA LEU A 867 -12.62 11.13 -16.36
C LEU A 867 -12.01 9.97 -15.57
N THR A 868 -12.67 9.60 -14.47
CA THR A 868 -12.43 8.32 -13.80
C THR A 868 -13.55 7.38 -14.22
N LEU A 869 -13.19 6.25 -14.81
CA LEU A 869 -14.13 5.26 -15.34
C LEU A 869 -13.92 3.91 -14.65
N GLU A 870 -14.98 3.14 -14.49
CA GLU A 870 -14.94 1.77 -13.97
C GLU A 870 -15.43 0.79 -15.04
N ASP A 871 -14.59 -0.17 -15.43
CA ASP A 871 -15.00 -1.31 -16.24
C ASP A 871 -15.20 -2.56 -15.37
N LEU A 872 -15.49 -3.71 -16.02
CA LEU A 872 -15.68 -4.98 -15.31
C LEU A 872 -14.42 -5.47 -14.56
N SER A 873 -13.25 -4.91 -14.88
CA SER A 873 -11.95 -5.31 -14.35
C SER A 873 -11.35 -4.31 -13.35
N GLY A 874 -11.69 -3.02 -13.41
CA GLY A 874 -11.06 -1.98 -12.58
C GLY A 874 -11.44 -0.53 -12.91
N GLU A 875 -10.92 0.39 -12.09
CA GLU A 875 -10.99 1.84 -12.36
C GLU A 875 -9.80 2.27 -13.24
N TYR A 876 -10.04 2.99 -14.35
CA TYR A 876 -9.01 3.67 -15.17
C TYR A 876 -9.29 5.17 -15.29
N GLU A 877 -8.25 5.94 -15.62
CA GLU A 877 -8.40 7.34 -16.00
C GLU A 877 -8.41 7.51 -17.53
N ALA A 878 -9.21 8.47 -18.00
CA ALA A 878 -9.21 8.90 -19.39
C ALA A 878 -9.14 10.44 -19.49
N ILE A 879 -8.34 10.95 -20.42
CA ILE A 879 -8.19 12.39 -20.67
C ILE A 879 -9.03 12.78 -21.86
N VAL A 880 -9.86 13.81 -21.68
CA VAL A 880 -10.65 14.43 -22.74
C VAL A 880 -10.15 15.85 -22.97
N PHE A 881 -9.55 16.09 -24.13
CA PHE A 881 -9.04 17.42 -24.51
C PHE A 881 -10.19 18.38 -24.90
N PRO A 882 -9.94 19.71 -24.90
CA PRO A 882 -11.01 20.71 -25.04
C PRO A 882 -11.87 20.63 -26.29
N ARG A 883 -11.34 20.10 -27.41
CA ARG A 883 -12.12 19.90 -28.64
C ARG A 883 -13.18 18.82 -28.44
N VAL A 884 -12.76 17.66 -27.96
CA VAL A 884 -13.60 16.48 -27.68
C VAL A 884 -14.56 16.77 -26.53
N LEU A 885 -14.12 17.52 -25.51
CA LEU A 885 -14.97 17.88 -24.38
C LEU A 885 -16.14 18.77 -24.81
N ARG A 886 -15.93 19.74 -25.70
CA ARG A 886 -17.02 20.60 -26.21
C ARG A 886 -18.09 19.80 -26.94
N GLU A 887 -17.68 18.77 -27.67
CA GLU A 887 -18.57 17.92 -28.48
C GLU A 887 -19.33 16.90 -27.62
N TYR A 888 -18.66 16.24 -26.66
CA TYR A 888 -19.23 15.13 -25.90
C TYR A 888 -19.57 15.45 -24.43
N SER A 889 -19.51 16.73 -24.00
CA SER A 889 -19.77 17.14 -22.60
C SER A 889 -21.11 16.66 -22.05
N ALA A 890 -22.15 16.58 -22.90
CA ALA A 890 -23.50 16.20 -22.50
C ALA A 890 -23.60 14.72 -22.12
N ILE A 891 -22.79 13.85 -22.74
CA ILE A 891 -22.82 12.40 -22.53
C ILE A 891 -21.76 11.90 -21.53
N LEU A 892 -20.82 12.76 -21.16
CA LEU A 892 -19.78 12.51 -20.16
C LEU A 892 -20.23 12.96 -18.77
N GLN A 893 -21.37 12.45 -18.31
CA GLN A 893 -21.87 12.69 -16.95
C GLN A 893 -21.52 11.51 -16.03
N PRO A 894 -21.36 11.74 -14.71
CA PRO A 894 -21.30 10.64 -13.76
C PRO A 894 -22.46 9.66 -13.95
N ASP A 895 -22.19 8.38 -13.74
CA ASP A 895 -23.07 7.22 -13.94
C ASP A 895 -23.45 6.92 -15.40
N ALA A 896 -22.90 7.65 -16.39
CA ALA A 896 -23.08 7.30 -17.79
C ALA A 896 -22.20 6.10 -18.19
N ALA A 897 -22.80 5.10 -18.84
CA ALA A 897 -22.07 4.00 -19.46
C ALA A 897 -21.61 4.41 -20.86
N VAL A 898 -20.28 4.50 -21.05
CA VAL A 898 -19.69 5.03 -22.29
C VAL A 898 -18.69 4.06 -22.92
N LEU A 899 -18.61 4.12 -24.25
CA LEU A 899 -17.57 3.53 -25.07
C LEU A 899 -16.64 4.65 -25.53
N LEU A 900 -15.35 4.49 -25.28
CA LEU A 900 -14.30 5.48 -25.52
C LEU A 900 -13.32 4.91 -26.55
N GLU A 901 -13.15 5.62 -27.66
CA GLU A 901 -12.09 5.36 -28.63
C GLU A 901 -10.99 6.39 -28.40
N GLY A 902 -9.75 5.93 -28.26
CA GLY A 902 -8.65 6.81 -27.93
C GLY A 902 -7.29 6.18 -28.09
N THR A 903 -6.28 7.00 -27.86
CA THR A 903 -4.89 6.60 -27.94
C THR A 903 -4.37 6.31 -26.53
N VAL A 904 -3.77 5.14 -26.33
CA VAL A 904 -3.15 4.77 -25.05
C VAL A 904 -1.83 5.51 -24.88
N GLY A 905 -1.68 6.23 -23.78
CA GLY A 905 -0.44 6.88 -23.37
C GLY A 905 -0.06 6.49 -21.95
N PHE A 906 1.24 6.40 -21.67
CA PHE A 906 1.71 6.07 -20.32
C PHE A 906 2.23 7.34 -19.65
N ARG A 907 1.72 7.65 -18.46
CA ARG A 907 2.21 8.80 -17.71
C ARG A 907 3.32 8.35 -16.77
N ALA A 908 4.49 8.98 -16.86
CA ALA A 908 5.45 8.94 -15.76
C ALA A 908 4.82 9.65 -14.54
N ALA A 909 4.45 8.90 -13.51
CA ALA A 909 3.94 9.49 -12.28
C ALA A 909 5.00 10.46 -11.72
N SER A 910 4.60 11.72 -11.53
CA SER A 910 5.48 12.75 -10.98
C SER A 910 5.63 12.51 -9.48
N GLY A 911 6.56 11.64 -9.10
CA GLY A 911 6.88 11.37 -7.69
C GLY A 911 7.31 9.95 -7.42
N GLY A 912 8.52 9.58 -7.86
CA GLY A 912 9.39 8.52 -7.28
C GLY A 912 8.86 7.08 -7.12
N ARG A 913 7.57 6.84 -7.37
CA ARG A 913 6.96 5.54 -7.62
C ARG A 913 6.64 5.54 -9.10
N GLU A 914 7.42 4.83 -9.89
CA GLU A 914 7.08 4.59 -11.30
C GLU A 914 5.94 3.57 -11.37
N GLU A 915 4.76 3.95 -10.87
CA GLU A 915 3.51 3.40 -11.38
C GLU A 915 3.20 4.19 -12.64
N SER A 916 3.59 3.68 -13.82
CA SER A 916 3.07 4.18 -15.08
C SER A 916 1.64 3.68 -15.23
N GLU A 917 0.66 4.45 -14.73
CA GLU A 917 -0.73 4.16 -15.06
C GLU A 917 -0.98 4.51 -16.53
N GLY A 918 -1.29 3.48 -17.33
CA GLY A 918 -1.78 3.68 -18.69
C GLY A 918 -3.05 4.52 -18.67
N GLN A 919 -3.08 5.57 -19.47
CA GLN A 919 -4.17 6.53 -19.55
C GLN A 919 -4.69 6.60 -20.99
N LEU A 920 -6.00 6.57 -21.14
CA LEU A 920 -6.62 6.68 -22.46
C LEU A 920 -6.82 8.16 -22.82
N THR A 921 -6.17 8.62 -23.89
CA THR A 921 -6.49 9.93 -24.48
C THR A 921 -7.66 9.77 -25.43
N VAL A 922 -8.80 10.33 -25.05
CA VAL A 922 -10.09 10.11 -25.73
C VAL A 922 -10.19 10.97 -26.99
N ASP A 923 -10.41 10.30 -28.12
CA ASP A 923 -10.68 10.92 -29.41
C ASP A 923 -12.19 10.97 -29.71
N ARG A 924 -12.94 9.91 -29.36
CA ARG A 924 -14.39 9.80 -29.56
C ARG A 924 -15.09 9.11 -28.39
N VAL A 925 -16.35 9.47 -28.18
CA VAL A 925 -17.20 8.93 -27.10
C VAL A 925 -18.55 8.52 -27.68
N ARG A 926 -19.08 7.38 -27.24
CA ARG A 926 -20.46 6.96 -27.50
C ARG A 926 -21.13 6.48 -26.22
N LEU A 927 -22.43 6.73 -26.08
CA LEU A 927 -23.23 6.09 -25.04
C LEU A 927 -23.44 4.61 -25.40
N LEU A 928 -23.30 3.73 -24.41
CA LEU A 928 -23.67 2.32 -24.56
C LEU A 928 -25.21 2.17 -24.65
N ASP A 929 -25.94 3.10 -24.04
CA ASP A 929 -27.38 3.24 -24.18
C ASP A 929 -27.79 3.51 -25.64
N GLY A 930 -28.59 2.60 -26.21
CA GLY A 930 -29.04 2.64 -27.60
C GLY A 930 -28.26 1.73 -28.56
N MET A 931 -27.06 1.26 -28.19
CA MET A 931 -26.31 0.28 -29.00
C MET A 931 -26.91 -1.14 -28.91
N GLU A 932 -27.61 -1.45 -27.82
CA GLU A 932 -28.31 -2.73 -27.62
C GLU A 932 -29.40 -2.98 -28.67
N ALA A 933 -30.17 -1.94 -29.05
CA ALA A 933 -31.23 -2.05 -30.05
C ALA A 933 -30.65 -2.36 -31.45
N ALA A 934 -29.52 -1.75 -31.80
CA ALA A 934 -28.80 -2.01 -33.04
C ALA A 934 -28.22 -3.45 -33.07
N VAL A 935 -27.73 -3.94 -31.92
CA VAL A 935 -27.24 -5.32 -31.76
C VAL A 935 -28.38 -6.34 -31.82
N ALA A 936 -29.51 -6.08 -31.17
CA ALA A 936 -30.69 -6.96 -31.16
C ALA A 936 -31.41 -7.02 -32.51
N ALA A 937 -31.37 -5.94 -33.30
CA ALA A 937 -31.87 -5.92 -34.68
C ALA A 937 -30.97 -6.75 -35.63
N ALA A 938 -29.65 -6.70 -35.42
CA ALA A 938 -28.70 -7.50 -36.21
C ALA A 938 -28.81 -9.01 -35.92
N VAL A 939 -29.19 -9.42 -34.70
CA VAL A 939 -29.34 -10.84 -34.30
C VAL A 939 -30.66 -11.45 -34.79
N ARG A 940 -31.77 -10.69 -34.79
CA ARG A 940 -33.09 -11.18 -35.24
C ARG A 940 -33.18 -11.46 -36.75
N ASN A 941 -32.33 -10.85 -37.57
CA ASN A 941 -32.35 -10.98 -39.02
C ASN A 941 -31.54 -12.18 -39.56
N GLY A 942 -31.14 -13.13 -38.71
CA GLY A 942 -30.49 -14.38 -39.16
C GLY A 942 -29.11 -14.23 -39.80
N SER A 943 -28.45 -13.08 -39.62
CA SER A 943 -27.08 -12.86 -40.07
C SER A 943 -26.07 -13.43 -39.07
N PRO A 944 -25.13 -14.30 -39.46
CA PRO A 944 -23.97 -14.57 -38.63
C PRO A 944 -23.09 -13.32 -38.65
N ALA A 945 -22.98 -12.66 -37.51
CA ALA A 945 -22.10 -11.51 -37.25
C ALA A 945 -22.26 -10.28 -38.18
N GLY A 946 -23.06 -9.32 -37.71
CA GLY A 946 -22.88 -7.89 -37.97
C GLY A 946 -23.40 -7.34 -39.31
N ARG A 947 -24.33 -6.37 -39.23
CA ARG A 947 -24.23 -5.11 -39.97
C ARG A 947 -25.21 -4.06 -39.44
N TYR A 948 -24.65 -2.85 -39.36
CA TYR A 948 -25.26 -1.55 -39.15
C TYR A 948 -26.56 -1.37 -39.95
N VAL A 949 -27.66 -1.07 -39.27
CA VAL A 949 -28.75 -0.25 -39.84
C VAL A 949 -28.57 1.12 -39.21
N ALA A 950 -28.32 2.15 -40.02
CA ALA A 950 -28.29 3.53 -39.53
C ALA A 950 -29.69 3.89 -39.00
N ALA A 951 -29.79 4.24 -37.72
CA ALA A 951 -30.93 4.99 -37.21
C ALA A 951 -30.70 6.48 -37.52
N PRO A 952 -31.73 7.24 -37.90
CA PRO A 952 -31.57 8.65 -38.25
C PRO A 952 -31.24 9.50 -37.02
N ASP A 953 -30.44 10.54 -37.21
CA ASP A 953 -30.06 11.52 -36.19
C ASP A 953 -31.31 12.21 -35.59
N PRO A 954 -31.31 12.57 -34.29
CA PRO A 954 -32.38 13.35 -33.71
C PRO A 954 -32.36 14.79 -34.27
N GLU A 955 -33.48 15.21 -34.88
CA GLU A 955 -33.66 16.59 -35.36
C GLU A 955 -33.59 17.60 -34.21
N PRO A 956 -32.93 18.76 -34.41
CA PRO A 956 -32.93 19.85 -33.42
C PRO A 956 -34.28 20.59 -33.41
N PRO A 957 -34.65 21.26 -32.31
CA PRO A 957 -35.90 22.01 -32.23
C PRO A 957 -35.86 23.28 -33.10
N LEU A 958 -36.99 23.57 -33.74
CA LEU A 958 -37.24 24.75 -34.57
C LEU A 958 -37.14 26.05 -33.76
N GLU A 959 -36.26 26.97 -34.18
CA GLU A 959 -36.27 28.39 -33.79
C GLU A 959 -36.72 29.26 -34.98
N GLU A 960 -37.46 30.32 -34.64
CA GLU A 960 -38.20 31.22 -35.52
C GLU A 960 -37.29 32.19 -36.32
N ASP A 961 -37.83 32.65 -37.45
CA ASP A 961 -37.28 33.60 -38.43
C ASP A 961 -36.69 34.90 -37.84
N SER A 962 -35.55 35.35 -38.39
CA SER A 962 -35.32 36.77 -38.73
C SER A 962 -34.17 36.98 -39.74
N ASP A 963 -34.53 37.54 -40.90
CA ASP A 963 -33.84 38.53 -41.74
C ASP A 963 -32.51 38.22 -42.50
N MET A 964 -32.67 38.11 -43.84
CA MET A 964 -32.03 38.88 -44.92
C MET A 964 -30.51 39.21 -44.83
N GLU A 965 -29.70 38.73 -45.79
CA GLU A 965 -29.44 39.41 -47.07
C GLU A 965 -28.37 38.69 -47.92
N SER A 966 -28.56 38.76 -49.24
CA SER A 966 -27.78 38.14 -50.30
C SER A 966 -26.47 38.87 -50.63
N ILE A 967 -25.36 38.14 -50.80
CA ILE A 967 -24.25 38.55 -51.67
C ILE A 967 -23.70 37.32 -52.42
N THR A 968 -23.82 37.34 -53.75
CA THR A 968 -23.07 36.55 -54.74
C THR A 968 -22.31 37.53 -55.64
N PRO A 969 -21.34 37.16 -56.51
CA PRO A 969 -20.67 35.87 -56.74
C PRO A 969 -19.12 35.98 -56.91
N ALA A 970 -18.42 34.85 -57.09
CA ALA A 970 -17.47 34.67 -58.21
C ALA A 970 -17.16 33.17 -58.42
N PRO A 971 -17.24 32.66 -59.67
CA PRO A 971 -16.93 31.27 -59.99
C PRO A 971 -15.42 31.10 -60.24
N GLN A 972 -14.85 30.00 -59.77
CA GLN A 972 -13.57 29.48 -60.28
C GLN A 972 -13.84 28.15 -60.97
N ASP A 973 -13.55 28.10 -62.26
CA ASP A 973 -13.55 26.89 -63.08
C ASP A 973 -12.57 25.85 -62.50
N PRO A 974 -12.92 24.55 -62.56
CA PRO A 974 -12.05 23.49 -62.07
C PRO A 974 -10.89 23.27 -63.04
N PRO A 975 -9.66 23.01 -62.56
CA PRO A 975 -8.62 22.48 -63.42
C PRO A 975 -8.98 21.04 -63.80
N SER A 976 -9.14 20.83 -65.11
CA SER A 976 -9.13 19.53 -65.75
C SER A 976 -7.83 18.78 -65.44
N THR A 977 -7.94 17.64 -64.78
CA THR A 977 -6.97 16.55 -64.90
C THR A 977 -7.75 15.29 -65.23
N GLU A 978 -7.54 14.75 -66.43
CA GLU A 978 -8.05 13.44 -66.83
C GLU A 978 -7.54 12.38 -65.82
N PRO A 979 -8.40 11.46 -65.33
CA PRO A 979 -7.98 10.43 -64.40
C PRO A 979 -7.11 9.42 -65.17
N SER A 980 -5.88 9.21 -64.73
CA SER A 980 -5.12 8.04 -65.15
C SER A 980 -5.86 6.79 -64.66
N GLU A 981 -6.40 6.02 -65.61
CA GLU A 981 -7.15 4.77 -65.38
C GLU A 981 -6.26 3.72 -64.72
N SER A 982 -6.10 3.80 -63.39
CA SER A 982 -5.44 2.76 -62.61
C SER A 982 -6.45 2.12 -61.67
N ALA A 983 -6.68 0.82 -61.83
CA ALA A 983 -7.64 0.04 -61.07
C ALA A 983 -6.91 -0.95 -60.17
N LEU A 984 -7.30 -1.03 -58.90
CA LEU A 984 -6.84 -2.09 -58.02
C LEU A 984 -7.54 -3.40 -58.40
N CYS A 985 -6.79 -4.39 -58.85
CA CYS A 985 -7.24 -5.75 -59.07
C CYS A 985 -6.85 -6.63 -57.88
N VAL A 986 -7.84 -7.26 -57.25
CA VAL A 986 -7.64 -8.18 -56.13
C VAL A 986 -8.00 -9.59 -56.59
N ARG A 987 -7.04 -10.53 -56.53
CA ARG A 987 -7.27 -11.95 -56.81
C ARG A 987 -7.86 -12.63 -55.58
N TYR A 988 -8.99 -13.31 -55.75
CA TYR A 988 -9.70 -14.00 -54.69
C TYR A 988 -9.90 -15.48 -55.04
N PHE A 989 -9.49 -16.37 -54.14
CA PHE A 989 -9.48 -17.82 -54.37
C PHE A 989 -10.79 -18.53 -53.97
N GLY A 990 -11.74 -17.83 -53.36
CA GLY A 990 -13.05 -18.35 -52.96
C GLY A 990 -14.15 -18.15 -54.02
N ARG A 991 -15.41 -18.38 -53.63
CA ARG A 991 -16.60 -18.19 -54.48
C ARG A 991 -17.29 -16.86 -54.16
N ARG A 992 -18.01 -16.31 -55.15
CA ARG A 992 -18.72 -15.02 -55.04
C ARG A 992 -19.70 -14.92 -53.87
N ASP A 993 -20.30 -16.03 -53.47
CA ASP A 993 -21.35 -16.05 -52.44
C ASP A 993 -20.87 -16.61 -51.09
N ASP A 994 -19.56 -16.74 -50.89
CA ASP A 994 -19.01 -17.22 -49.63
C ASP A 994 -18.74 -16.08 -48.63
N ALA A 995 -18.65 -16.45 -47.35
CA ALA A 995 -18.43 -15.49 -46.28
C ALA A 995 -17.11 -14.70 -46.43
N GLY A 996 -16.11 -15.25 -47.15
CA GLY A 996 -14.85 -14.55 -47.39
C GLY A 996 -14.96 -13.46 -48.45
N PHE A 997 -15.76 -13.65 -49.49
CA PHE A 997 -16.01 -12.64 -50.51
C PHE A 997 -16.77 -11.44 -49.92
N TYR A 998 -17.75 -11.69 -49.05
CA TYR A 998 -18.45 -10.61 -48.34
C TYR A 998 -17.57 -9.88 -47.33
N ARG A 999 -16.59 -10.57 -46.71
CA ARG A 999 -15.55 -9.93 -45.87
C ARG A 999 -14.64 -9.04 -46.70
N LEU A 1000 -14.20 -9.50 -47.88
CA LEU A 1000 -13.44 -8.69 -48.83
C LEU A 1000 -14.22 -7.44 -49.25
N LEU A 1001 -15.49 -7.59 -49.63
CA LEU A 1001 -16.34 -6.44 -49.96
C LEU A 1001 -16.56 -5.49 -48.77
N GLY A 1002 -16.69 -6.02 -47.55
CA GLY A 1002 -16.76 -5.20 -46.34
C GLY A 1002 -15.50 -4.38 -46.10
N MET A 1003 -14.33 -4.99 -46.33
CA MET A 1003 -13.03 -4.33 -46.21
C MET A 1003 -12.85 -3.25 -47.29
N LEU A 1004 -13.14 -3.55 -48.55
CA LEU A 1004 -13.03 -2.59 -49.66
C LEU A 1004 -13.99 -1.41 -49.47
N ARG A 1005 -15.20 -1.66 -48.97
CA ARG A 1005 -16.18 -0.61 -48.63
C ARG A 1005 -15.76 0.26 -47.46
N PHE A 1006 -15.00 -0.29 -46.52
CA PHE A 1006 -14.52 0.44 -45.35
C PHE A 1006 -13.46 1.47 -45.73
N PHE A 1007 -12.59 1.14 -46.68
CA PHE A 1007 -11.54 2.03 -47.19
C PHE A 1007 -11.98 2.85 -48.39
N HIS A 1008 -13.23 3.32 -48.42
CA HIS A 1008 -13.81 3.91 -49.63
C HIS A 1008 -12.97 5.09 -50.17
N GLY A 1009 -12.89 5.23 -51.50
CA GLY A 1009 -12.20 6.34 -52.16
C GLY A 1009 -12.33 6.29 -53.69
N ASP A 1010 -11.44 6.99 -54.40
CA ASP A 1010 -11.60 7.26 -55.84
C ASP A 1010 -10.95 6.21 -56.77
N CYS A 1011 -10.23 5.21 -56.22
CA CYS A 1011 -9.55 4.19 -57.02
C CYS A 1011 -10.47 3.01 -57.31
N ARG A 1012 -10.74 2.82 -58.61
CA ARG A 1012 -11.57 1.75 -59.13
C ARG A 1012 -11.05 0.39 -58.67
N THR A 1013 -11.93 -0.45 -58.13
CA THR A 1013 -11.54 -1.78 -57.63
C THR A 1013 -12.25 -2.90 -58.40
N GLU A 1014 -11.48 -3.89 -58.84
CA GLU A 1014 -11.95 -5.10 -59.51
C GLU A 1014 -11.51 -6.34 -58.72
N VAL A 1015 -12.35 -7.38 -58.68
CA VAL A 1015 -12.01 -8.67 -58.06
C VAL A 1015 -11.95 -9.75 -59.11
N TYR A 1016 -10.82 -10.45 -59.20
CA TYR A 1016 -10.62 -11.61 -60.07
C TYR A 1016 -10.87 -12.89 -59.28
N LEU A 1017 -11.89 -13.64 -59.66
CA LEU A 1017 -12.21 -14.93 -59.04
C LEU A 1017 -11.39 -16.04 -59.67
N ASP A 1018 -10.48 -16.63 -58.89
CA ASP A 1018 -9.50 -17.58 -59.43
C ASP A 1018 -10.14 -18.88 -59.91
N GLN A 1019 -11.20 -19.34 -59.23
CA GLN A 1019 -11.86 -20.62 -59.54
C GLN A 1019 -12.68 -20.57 -60.84
N THR A 1020 -13.16 -19.39 -61.24
CA THR A 1020 -14.05 -19.21 -62.41
C THR A 1020 -13.40 -18.43 -63.55
N GLY A 1021 -12.27 -17.76 -63.30
CA GLY A 1021 -11.59 -16.88 -64.27
C GLY A 1021 -12.35 -15.58 -64.55
N GLU A 1022 -13.36 -15.26 -63.76
CA GLU A 1022 -14.24 -14.10 -63.96
C GLU A 1022 -13.65 -12.85 -63.28
N ARG A 1023 -13.71 -11.71 -63.98
CA ARG A 1023 -13.41 -10.38 -63.40
C ARG A 1023 -14.69 -9.64 -63.07
N ILE A 1024 -14.87 -9.34 -61.79
CA ILE A 1024 -16.03 -8.62 -61.29
C ILE A 1024 -15.63 -7.17 -61.04
N ARG A 1025 -16.26 -6.26 -61.78
CA ARG A 1025 -16.17 -4.82 -61.53
C ARG A 1025 -17.08 -4.45 -60.36
N LEU A 1026 -16.50 -3.86 -59.33
CA LEU A 1026 -17.27 -3.47 -58.16
C LEU A 1026 -17.88 -2.06 -58.34
N PRO A 1027 -19.10 -1.83 -57.81
CA PRO A 1027 -19.70 -0.50 -57.76
C PRO A 1027 -18.83 0.52 -56.99
N GLN A 1028 -19.11 1.81 -57.20
CA GLN A 1028 -18.32 2.92 -56.64
C GLN A 1028 -18.20 2.88 -55.10
N GLU A 1029 -19.19 2.33 -54.40
CA GLU A 1029 -19.16 2.18 -52.93
C GLU A 1029 -18.07 1.21 -52.41
N TYR A 1030 -17.40 0.47 -53.29
CA TYR A 1030 -16.28 -0.44 -52.99
C TYR A 1030 -14.96 0.00 -53.63
N TRP A 1031 -14.93 1.19 -54.22
CA TRP A 1031 -13.68 1.78 -54.68
C TRP A 1031 -12.89 2.24 -53.48
N ILE A 1032 -11.57 2.16 -53.55
CA ILE A 1032 -10.73 2.39 -52.37
C ILE A 1032 -9.94 3.69 -52.44
N GLU A 1033 -9.55 4.21 -51.29
CA GLU A 1033 -8.59 5.30 -51.19
C GLU A 1033 -7.18 4.79 -51.52
N ARG A 1034 -6.53 5.40 -52.51
CA ARG A 1034 -5.20 4.99 -52.98
C ARG A 1034 -4.10 5.58 -52.10
N THR A 1035 -3.98 5.08 -50.89
CA THR A 1035 -2.86 5.39 -49.99
C THR A 1035 -2.06 4.12 -49.69
N ASP A 1036 -0.74 4.26 -49.54
CA ASP A 1036 0.16 3.13 -49.23
C ASP A 1036 -0.27 2.32 -47.99
N PRO A 1037 -0.79 2.93 -46.89
CA PRO A 1037 -1.29 2.18 -45.75
C PRO A 1037 -2.51 1.29 -46.09
N VAL A 1038 -3.44 1.79 -46.90
CA VAL A 1038 -4.63 1.02 -47.32
C VAL A 1038 -4.22 -0.15 -48.20
N LEU A 1039 -3.32 0.07 -49.15
CA LEU A 1039 -2.81 -0.99 -50.03
C LEU A 1039 -2.03 -2.06 -49.26
N ARG A 1040 -1.20 -1.67 -48.27
CA ARG A 1040 -0.50 -2.61 -47.38
C ARG A 1040 -1.46 -3.44 -46.55
N LEU A 1041 -2.51 -2.83 -46.02
CA LEU A 1041 -3.49 -3.55 -45.19
C LEU A 1041 -4.32 -4.55 -46.01
N ILE A 1042 -4.66 -4.19 -47.25
CA ILE A 1042 -5.30 -5.13 -48.20
C ILE A 1042 -4.29 -6.24 -48.58
N ALA A 1043 -3.00 -5.92 -48.76
CA ALA A 1043 -1.94 -6.89 -49.04
C ALA A 1043 -1.71 -7.87 -47.88
N GLU A 1044 -1.71 -7.42 -46.63
CA GLU A 1044 -1.56 -8.26 -45.43
C GLU A 1044 -2.70 -9.28 -45.31
N ARG A 1045 -3.91 -8.90 -45.75
CA ARG A 1045 -5.10 -9.76 -45.70
C ARG A 1045 -5.24 -10.68 -46.89
N MET A 1046 -4.85 -10.22 -48.09
CA MET A 1046 -5.04 -10.95 -49.34
C MET A 1046 -3.77 -11.68 -49.82
N GLY A 1047 -2.60 -11.34 -49.27
CA GLY A 1047 -1.29 -11.67 -49.81
C GLY A 1047 -0.85 -10.62 -50.84
N ILE A 1048 0.41 -10.17 -50.76
CA ILE A 1048 0.94 -9.09 -51.61
C ILE A 1048 0.95 -9.46 -53.10
N ASP A 1049 1.14 -10.74 -53.42
CA ASP A 1049 1.14 -11.27 -54.80
C ASP A 1049 -0.28 -11.35 -55.41
N ASN A 1050 -1.31 -11.13 -54.59
CA ASN A 1050 -2.73 -11.24 -54.98
C ASN A 1050 -3.40 -9.88 -55.17
N ILE A 1051 -2.63 -8.79 -55.10
CA ILE A 1051 -3.11 -7.45 -55.40
C ILE A 1051 -2.23 -6.80 -56.47
N ALA A 1052 -2.84 -6.10 -57.42
CA ALA A 1052 -2.12 -5.37 -58.45
C ALA A 1052 -2.85 -4.08 -58.78
N LEU A 1053 -2.12 -2.96 -58.85
CA LEU A 1053 -2.61 -1.74 -59.48
C LEU A 1053 -2.36 -1.85 -60.98
N VAL A 1054 -3.42 -1.92 -61.77
CA VAL A 1054 -3.41 -2.15 -63.22
C VAL A 1054 -3.78 -0.88 -63.95
#